data_AF-A0A8H4T0Q8-F1
#
_entry.id   AF-A0A8H4T0Q8-F1
#
_cell.length_a   1.000
_cell.length_b   1.000
_cell.length_c   1.000
_cell.angle_alpha   90.00
_cell.angle_beta   90.00
_cell.angle_gamma   90.00
#
_symmetry.space_group_name_H-M   'P 1'
#
loop_
_entity.id
_entity.type
_entity.pdbx_description
1 polymer ?
#
loop_
_entity_poly.entity_id
_entity_poly.type
_entity_poly.pdbx_seq_one_letter_code
_entity_poly.pdbx_strand_id
1 'polypeptide(L)'
;MFQRFKSAIDRTIAEEQARSQTAAQSRSPSRTRSTSSRKGDGTPAQRAKARKQAADAGDAPNPDPAVFEAAFVIDDESEPSRATTPMPPAAIDDAKTDNGNDQNSGSDEKNADASKDEASSGKNQDGGTDTLVAKPEATKSQELSPEIRQKLRKLEKLEATYPELLRSYRVAHRRATAIEPFEKALRENTPLTSISEPEALVEYLNQLNLRGDMVMQELKKVSTDKEELQKKHSETEEKAKKLEEELAALKSGDSAQPKTEESEAPKDDKHEDTPPEVPEKSKSPVSSVIGMFSPKHKPQKSLSEVTESKDKSEEFFSYDDEIPQLQADLASKSQEIEKLKSEVEGLQKELTTVKENSAGLVENLENATRELSESRDAAATKESLQTQLDERNKEIESLNQRLEEAQKQLKQLEEDKSTHTDKVDKLEASLASLDERARELDTELAKASDVKSISKKLIDDLNSQIALLKKEKTENETKIDDLTKKLESKPASAAPTPAATPAPAASQAAAGTGGGNKKKNKKKKGKGGATTAAAAAPAVEAAVETPEPAIPAEPEGNAELEAEIAKLKEEVAEKDTQIERLSKRRKTEEDLREEIESLQENLLTIGQDHVEAKEKIKELEAEKLELKTQIADLEKKIDSSASDAEASTKLQSEMDSLKTEYDELKEKTTTLQADLGAAQQLAQNRFKDLTELREVLQKAQPELKSLRQESATLKTTKEELATKTKELKDMEKREKDLKRDVERVQKLASDRETEIKGLQEKLTTETNAKLRLEDAQRVSGRDLRRSEAEKVEISAKAEKTEAELKTVQEELGKLRPKVKELEEQVHKLKREKTAAQEEAEFKAQQYSNAQGLLSSMRDQTAEMSVQLKESKSQAESLEEELAEVQRLLQERTREGETMRRLLADVDERADNKVREMRARMEAAVEERDRIEDESSTLARRKTRETEDLKLKLKDLEREVKTLTHERDELEQREKEWRRRREELESVEEKAEAEADELRTTASQLRTALDASEKQVRDVEKQRAELRRMLEEARQRYEKVSKDLKSVQTKLVANSSRSSFDSVRSGSNGSPAAGGTPDTVYLKTILLQFLEQKDTKLRAQLVPVLGKLLRFDKTDEQKWQKAVQHIEVK
;
A
#
# COMPACT_ATOMS: atom_id res chain seq x y z
N MET A 1 26.24 68.12 48.35
CA MET A 1 26.61 66.71 48.61
C MET A 1 25.45 65.83 49.08
N PHE A 2 24.63 66.25 50.05
CA PHE A 2 23.58 65.42 50.67
C PHE A 2 22.65 64.64 49.72
N GLN A 3 22.26 65.19 48.56
CA GLN A 3 21.48 64.45 47.56
C GLN A 3 22.16 63.15 47.08
N ARG A 4 23.50 63.12 46.94
CA ARG A 4 24.24 61.91 46.54
C ARG A 4 24.23 60.84 47.63
N PHE A 5 24.27 61.25 48.91
CA PHE A 5 24.09 60.33 50.04
C PHE A 5 22.64 59.82 50.11
N LYS A 6 21.64 60.68 49.89
CA LYS A 6 20.24 60.25 49.85
C LYS A 6 19.98 59.26 48.70
N SER A 7 20.42 59.56 47.48
CA SER A 7 20.33 58.60 46.36
C SER A 7 21.11 57.30 46.58
N ALA A 8 22.18 57.31 47.38
CA ALA A 8 22.90 56.09 47.75
C ALA A 8 22.09 55.27 48.77
N ILE A 9 21.55 55.91 49.80
CA ILE A 9 20.69 55.30 50.83
C ILE A 9 19.42 54.71 50.21
N ASP A 10 18.70 55.50 49.41
CA ASP A 10 17.47 55.08 48.73
C ASP A 10 17.75 53.91 47.77
N ARG A 11 18.92 53.89 47.10
CA ARG A 11 19.36 52.77 46.24
C ARG A 11 19.75 51.51 47.03
N THR A 12 20.39 51.64 48.19
CA THR A 12 20.62 50.48 49.09
C THR A 12 19.34 49.95 49.70
N ILE A 13 18.38 50.81 50.05
CA ILE A 13 17.05 50.39 50.52
C ILE A 13 16.31 49.64 49.41
N ALA A 14 16.37 50.12 48.16
CA ALA A 14 15.80 49.41 47.01
C ALA A 14 16.48 48.05 46.76
N GLU A 15 17.81 47.96 46.88
CA GLU A 15 18.52 46.68 46.74
C GLU A 15 18.19 45.69 47.89
N GLU A 16 18.03 46.18 49.11
CA GLU A 16 17.68 45.36 50.29
C GLU A 16 16.19 44.94 50.27
N GLN A 17 15.29 45.78 49.73
CA GLN A 17 13.91 45.40 49.42
C GLN A 17 13.83 44.36 48.29
N ALA A 18 14.62 44.50 47.22
CA ALA A 18 14.71 43.48 46.17
C ALA A 18 15.23 42.13 46.71
N ARG A 19 16.30 42.15 47.53
CA ARG A 19 16.84 40.94 48.16
C ARG A 19 15.83 40.28 49.10
N SER A 20 15.12 41.04 49.93
CA SER A 20 14.11 40.49 50.84
C SER A 20 12.89 39.92 50.10
N GLN A 21 12.47 40.50 48.97
CA GLN A 21 11.45 39.89 48.10
C GLN A 21 11.93 38.57 47.48
N THR A 22 13.17 38.49 46.97
CA THR A 22 13.71 37.21 46.45
C THR A 22 13.84 36.12 47.52
N ALA A 23 14.04 36.49 48.80
CA ALA A 23 14.05 35.56 49.93
C ALA A 23 12.66 35.08 50.37
N ALA A 24 11.58 35.74 49.94
CA ALA A 24 10.21 35.44 50.33
C ALA A 24 9.51 34.39 49.44
N GLN A 25 9.92 34.26 48.16
CA GLN A 25 9.25 33.37 47.21
C GLN A 25 9.72 31.91 47.25
N SER A 26 10.87 31.59 47.86
CA SER A 26 11.43 30.23 47.91
C SER A 26 11.05 29.45 49.19
N ARG A 27 9.76 29.43 49.57
CA ARG A 27 9.30 28.64 50.73
C ARG A 27 7.83 28.21 50.66
N SER A 28 7.60 26.91 50.53
CA SER A 28 6.33 26.22 50.82
C SER A 28 6.58 24.80 51.35
N PRO A 29 5.68 24.19 52.15
CA PRO A 29 6.15 23.43 53.31
C PRO A 29 5.78 21.93 53.36
N SER A 30 6.82 21.09 53.50
CA SER A 30 6.92 19.90 54.36
C SER A 30 5.77 18.87 54.49
N ARG A 31 6.05 17.59 54.16
CA ARG A 31 5.80 16.35 54.95
C ARG A 31 6.03 15.09 54.07
N THR A 32 6.53 13.91 54.51
CA THR A 32 7.33 13.49 55.69
C THR A 32 7.83 12.03 55.47
N ARG A 33 9.03 11.67 55.99
CA ARG A 33 9.56 10.27 56.15
C ARG A 33 9.84 9.48 54.84
N SER A 34 10.72 8.45 54.80
CA SER A 34 11.51 7.77 55.85
C SER A 34 12.78 7.03 55.34
N THR A 35 13.86 7.08 56.14
CA THR A 35 14.89 6.02 56.43
C THR A 35 15.85 5.40 55.37
N SER A 36 17.07 5.08 55.88
CA SER A 36 18.20 4.32 55.29
C SER A 36 19.10 5.11 54.31
N SER A 37 20.40 5.38 54.57
CA SER A 37 21.57 4.56 54.99
C SER A 37 22.07 3.63 53.86
N ARG A 38 23.37 3.61 53.50
CA ARG A 38 24.61 4.01 54.21
C ARG A 38 25.63 4.78 53.32
N LYS A 39 26.51 5.54 53.99
CA LYS A 39 27.99 5.62 53.81
C LYS A 39 28.61 4.64 52.79
N GLY A 40 29.67 4.96 52.04
CA GLY A 40 30.62 6.11 51.99
C GLY A 40 31.69 5.76 50.92
N ASP A 41 32.86 6.38 50.75
CA ASP A 41 33.53 7.59 51.27
C ASP A 41 34.69 7.90 50.27
N GLY A 42 35.31 9.09 50.27
CA GLY A 42 36.50 9.36 49.42
C GLY A 42 36.54 10.70 48.67
N THR A 43 36.97 11.75 49.36
CA THR A 43 37.45 13.05 48.81
C THR A 43 38.97 13.19 49.08
N PRO A 44 39.71 14.27 48.69
CA PRO A 44 39.46 15.39 47.75
C PRO A 44 40.68 15.73 46.82
N ALA A 45 40.62 16.94 46.21
CA ALA A 45 41.71 17.78 45.65
C ALA A 45 42.08 17.56 44.16
N GLN A 46 42.45 18.59 43.37
CA GLN A 46 42.71 20.04 43.62
C GLN A 46 41.74 20.90 42.75
N ARG A 47 41.30 22.13 43.10
CA ARG A 47 42.01 23.45 43.15
C ARG A 47 42.74 23.75 41.83
N ALA A 48 42.61 24.88 41.10
CA ALA A 48 41.96 26.20 41.27
C ALA A 48 41.91 26.90 39.88
N LYS A 49 41.38 28.13 39.60
CA LYS A 49 40.37 29.07 40.19
C LYS A 49 40.33 30.34 39.29
N ALA A 50 39.19 31.07 39.27
CA ALA A 50 38.89 32.35 38.54
C ALA A 50 38.47 32.17 37.06
N ARG A 51 37.51 32.91 36.45
CA ARG A 51 36.76 34.18 36.68
C ARG A 51 37.28 35.41 35.89
N LYS A 52 36.67 35.70 34.73
CA LYS A 52 35.80 36.89 34.53
C LYS A 52 34.93 36.76 33.25
N GLN A 53 34.25 37.84 32.84
CA GLN A 53 33.13 37.87 31.88
C GLN A 53 33.49 38.58 30.55
N ALA A 54 32.77 38.19 29.49
CA ALA A 54 32.34 38.97 28.31
C ALA A 54 33.37 39.81 27.50
N ALA A 55 33.50 39.51 26.19
CA ALA A 55 32.77 40.24 25.14
C ALA A 55 32.97 39.59 23.73
N ASP A 56 31.88 39.55 22.94
CA ASP A 56 31.74 39.81 21.48
C ASP A 56 32.58 39.09 20.38
N ALA A 57 31.99 39.07 19.17
CA ALA A 57 32.52 38.81 17.82
C ALA A 57 33.02 37.40 17.39
N GLY A 58 32.84 37.09 16.09
CA GLY A 58 33.27 35.85 15.39
C GLY A 58 32.25 34.72 15.50
N ASP A 59 31.31 34.51 14.58
CA ASP A 59 31.42 34.46 13.11
C ASP A 59 32.51 33.49 12.62
N ALA A 60 32.08 32.44 11.92
CA ALA A 60 32.94 31.40 11.36
C ALA A 60 32.79 31.44 9.83
N PRO A 61 33.89 31.63 9.07
CA PRO A 61 33.81 32.04 7.68
C PRO A 61 33.10 30.99 6.82
N ASN A 62 32.05 31.43 6.14
CA ASN A 62 31.38 30.67 5.09
C ASN A 62 32.39 30.31 3.99
N PRO A 63 32.55 29.03 3.59
CA PRO A 63 33.55 28.64 2.60
C PRO A 63 33.23 29.28 1.24
N ASP A 64 34.25 29.88 0.62
CA ASP A 64 34.14 30.64 -0.63
C ASP A 64 33.58 29.79 -1.79
N PRO A 65 32.43 30.14 -2.39
CA PRO A 65 31.85 29.44 -3.52
C PRO A 65 32.77 29.33 -4.75
N ALA A 66 33.72 30.26 -4.93
CA ALA A 66 34.65 30.25 -6.06
C ALA A 66 35.52 28.97 -6.12
N VAL A 67 35.72 28.31 -4.97
CA VAL A 67 36.46 27.03 -4.87
C VAL A 67 35.72 25.89 -5.57
N PHE A 68 34.39 25.97 -5.74
CA PHE A 68 33.59 24.95 -6.44
C PHE A 68 33.52 25.17 -7.95
N GLU A 69 33.57 26.41 -8.47
CA GLU A 69 33.54 26.63 -9.93
C GLU A 69 34.78 26.06 -10.62
N ALA A 70 35.96 26.25 -10.02
CA ALA A 70 37.24 25.75 -10.55
C ALA A 70 37.33 24.21 -10.69
N ALA A 71 36.39 23.47 -10.09
CA ALA A 71 36.33 22.00 -10.16
C ALA A 71 35.36 21.46 -11.24
N PHE A 72 34.55 22.33 -11.86
CA PHE A 72 33.47 21.92 -12.80
C PHE A 72 33.53 22.59 -14.18
N VAL A 73 34.60 23.34 -14.47
CA VAL A 73 34.98 23.75 -15.84
C VAL A 73 35.91 22.69 -16.42
N ILE A 74 35.34 21.73 -17.13
CA ILE A 74 36.03 20.78 -18.01
C ILE A 74 35.42 20.96 -19.40
N ASP A 75 36.27 21.07 -20.43
CA ASP A 75 35.84 21.23 -21.82
C ASP A 75 34.99 20.05 -22.30
N ASP A 76 33.99 20.35 -23.13
CA ASP A 76 33.11 19.38 -23.79
C ASP A 76 33.30 19.43 -25.32
N GLU A 77 34.51 19.07 -25.78
CA GLU A 77 34.77 18.78 -27.19
C GLU A 77 35.66 17.53 -27.40
N SER A 78 35.17 16.62 -28.24
CA SER A 78 35.85 15.50 -28.92
C SER A 78 36.10 14.17 -28.17
N GLU A 79 36.07 13.09 -28.95
CA GLU A 79 36.04 11.67 -28.54
C GLU A 79 37.45 10.99 -28.54
N PRO A 80 37.60 9.71 -28.09
CA PRO A 80 38.76 9.34 -27.26
C PRO A 80 39.99 8.74 -27.98
N SER A 81 41.17 8.88 -27.36
CA SER A 81 42.29 7.92 -27.53
C SER A 81 43.37 7.89 -26.42
N ARG A 82 43.56 6.68 -25.87
CA ARG A 82 44.78 6.06 -25.30
C ARG A 82 45.95 6.94 -24.72
N ALA A 83 46.06 6.87 -23.39
CA ALA A 83 47.25 6.43 -22.62
C ALA A 83 48.46 7.37 -22.35
N THR A 84 48.98 7.22 -21.13
CA THR A 84 50.33 7.57 -20.61
C THR A 84 50.55 8.99 -20.03
N THR A 85 51.20 9.04 -18.87
CA THR A 85 51.68 10.19 -18.06
C THR A 85 53.14 10.56 -18.37
N PRO A 86 53.77 11.63 -17.82
CA PRO A 86 53.26 12.89 -17.21
C PRO A 86 54.04 14.22 -17.54
N MET A 87 53.39 15.39 -17.43
CA MET A 87 53.98 16.73 -17.07
C MET A 87 55.06 17.37 -18.00
N PRO A 88 55.55 18.62 -17.76
CA PRO A 88 54.88 19.96 -17.69
C PRO A 88 55.60 21.00 -18.63
N PRO A 89 55.65 22.34 -18.38
CA PRO A 89 54.61 23.38 -18.46
C PRO A 89 54.99 24.61 -19.38
N ALA A 90 54.17 25.69 -19.33
CA ALA A 90 54.39 27.05 -19.89
C ALA A 90 54.23 27.20 -21.43
N ALA A 91 53.93 28.38 -22.01
CA ALA A 91 53.81 29.75 -21.47
C ALA A 91 52.69 30.52 -22.26
N ILE A 92 51.87 31.40 -21.65
CA ILE A 92 52.03 32.87 -21.48
C ILE A 92 51.60 33.72 -22.71
N ASP A 93 51.03 34.89 -22.39
CA ASP A 93 50.56 36.02 -23.22
C ASP A 93 49.31 35.84 -24.12
N ASP A 94 48.59 36.90 -24.53
CA ASP A 94 47.99 38.10 -23.87
C ASP A 94 47.38 38.98 -24.99
N ALA A 95 46.08 39.32 -24.94
CA ALA A 95 45.34 40.31 -25.77
C ALA A 95 43.82 40.09 -25.58
N LYS A 96 42.92 40.98 -25.10
CA LYS A 96 42.74 42.45 -25.25
C LYS A 96 42.77 42.89 -26.72
N THR A 97 41.78 43.54 -27.31
CA THR A 97 40.53 44.25 -26.92
C THR A 97 39.59 44.23 -28.18
N ASP A 98 38.44 44.87 -28.34
CA ASP A 98 37.61 45.86 -27.61
C ASP A 98 36.14 45.54 -28.00
N ASN A 99 35.14 45.61 -27.10
CA ASN A 99 34.31 46.78 -26.84
C ASN A 99 33.55 47.34 -28.08
N GLY A 100 32.22 47.39 -28.02
CA GLY A 100 31.35 47.69 -29.15
C GLY A 100 29.87 47.82 -28.77
N ASN A 101 29.58 48.65 -27.76
CA ASN A 101 28.22 48.95 -27.31
C ASN A 101 27.43 49.76 -28.36
N ASP A 102 26.18 49.36 -28.64
CA ASP A 102 25.17 50.30 -29.13
C ASP A 102 23.76 49.95 -28.58
N GLN A 103 22.84 50.92 -28.59
CA GLN A 103 21.58 50.86 -27.82
C GLN A 103 20.29 50.91 -28.68
N ASN A 104 19.21 50.51 -28.01
CA ASN A 104 17.90 51.20 -27.97
C ASN A 104 16.74 50.69 -28.87
N SER A 105 15.56 50.69 -28.25
CA SER A 105 14.20 50.60 -28.82
C SER A 105 13.77 49.30 -29.56
N GLY A 106 12.52 48.83 -29.45
CA GLY A 106 11.44 49.30 -28.57
C GLY A 106 10.04 48.79 -28.96
N SER A 107 9.18 48.65 -27.93
CA SER A 107 7.71 48.52 -27.92
C SER A 107 6.97 47.23 -28.36
N ASP A 108 5.81 47.08 -27.71
CA ASP A 108 4.53 46.44 -28.11
C ASP A 108 4.30 44.91 -28.11
N GLU A 109 3.55 44.50 -27.07
CA GLU A 109 2.36 43.62 -27.08
C GLU A 109 2.15 42.60 -28.23
N LYS A 110 2.01 41.31 -27.88
CA LYS A 110 0.68 40.79 -27.48
C LYS A 110 0.70 39.40 -26.83
N ASN A 111 -0.38 39.16 -26.08
CA ASN A 111 -0.80 37.91 -25.45
C ASN A 111 -1.13 36.80 -26.47
N ALA A 112 -0.67 35.56 -26.23
CA ALA A 112 -1.17 34.34 -26.86
C ALA A 112 -0.90 33.10 -25.99
N ASP A 113 -1.94 32.56 -25.35
CA ASP A 113 -1.93 31.24 -24.71
C ASP A 113 -2.12 30.13 -25.76
N ALA A 114 -1.38 29.02 -25.62
CA ALA A 114 -1.55 27.79 -26.41
C ALA A 114 -0.83 26.61 -25.73
N SER A 115 -1.56 25.88 -24.90
CA SER A 115 -1.11 24.61 -24.31
C SER A 115 -0.83 23.51 -25.34
N LYS A 116 0.07 22.58 -24.98
CA LYS A 116 -0.08 21.17 -25.36
C LYS A 116 0.70 20.22 -24.45
N ASP A 117 0.00 19.21 -23.96
CA ASP A 117 0.51 18.21 -23.01
C ASP A 117 1.30 17.07 -23.68
N GLU A 118 1.93 16.26 -22.80
CA GLU A 118 1.99 14.79 -22.82
C GLU A 118 1.95 14.05 -24.18
N ALA A 119 2.92 13.14 -24.38
CA ALA A 119 2.66 11.75 -23.96
C ALA A 119 3.89 10.85 -24.08
N SER A 120 3.95 9.84 -23.21
CA SER A 120 4.87 8.70 -23.35
C SER A 120 4.46 7.72 -24.45
N SER A 121 5.43 6.97 -24.99
CA SER A 121 5.19 5.62 -25.51
C SER A 121 6.49 4.82 -25.66
N GLY A 122 6.33 3.50 -25.79
CA GLY A 122 7.40 2.56 -26.13
C GLY A 122 6.80 1.25 -26.65
N LYS A 123 7.56 0.15 -26.56
CA LYS A 123 7.14 -1.26 -26.74
C LYS A 123 7.24 -1.88 -28.17
N ASN A 124 8.35 -2.58 -28.38
CA ASN A 124 8.52 -3.91 -29.00
C ASN A 124 8.16 -4.20 -30.48
N GLN A 125 8.77 -5.29 -30.98
CA GLN A 125 8.48 -6.09 -32.18
C GLN A 125 8.89 -5.50 -33.55
N ASP A 126 9.21 -6.30 -34.58
CA ASP A 126 9.81 -7.66 -34.68
C ASP A 126 10.24 -7.90 -36.16
N GLY A 127 11.00 -8.96 -36.43
CA GLY A 127 11.26 -9.48 -37.78
C GLY A 127 12.68 -9.18 -38.31
N GLY A 128 13.30 -10.19 -38.94
CA GLY A 128 14.67 -10.12 -39.46
C GLY A 128 14.84 -10.75 -40.85
N THR A 129 16.06 -10.68 -41.37
CA THR A 129 16.52 -11.38 -42.59
C THR A 129 17.97 -11.85 -42.42
N ASP A 130 18.43 -12.73 -43.29
CA ASP A 130 19.56 -13.64 -43.09
C ASP A 130 20.84 -13.24 -43.86
N THR A 131 22.02 -13.27 -43.21
CA THR A 131 23.21 -14.03 -43.70
C THR A 131 24.42 -13.99 -42.75
N LEU A 132 24.77 -15.17 -42.24
CA LEU A 132 26.11 -15.73 -41.93
C LEU A 132 27.36 -14.82 -41.88
N VAL A 133 28.18 -14.95 -40.80
CA VAL A 133 29.54 -15.57 -40.85
C VAL A 133 30.21 -15.70 -39.45
N ALA A 134 30.93 -16.82 -39.26
CA ALA A 134 31.98 -17.13 -38.26
C ALA A 134 31.79 -16.86 -36.74
N LYS A 135 31.72 -17.97 -35.99
CA LYS A 135 32.01 -18.13 -34.54
C LYS A 135 33.53 -18.03 -34.26
N PRO A 136 33.97 -17.65 -33.05
CA PRO A 136 34.64 -18.67 -32.22
C PRO A 136 34.24 -18.67 -30.73
N GLU A 137 34.53 -19.78 -30.05
CA GLU A 137 34.45 -19.97 -28.58
C GLU A 137 35.52 -19.17 -27.79
N ALA A 138 35.49 -19.07 -26.45
CA ALA A 138 34.41 -19.02 -25.45
C ALA A 138 35.04 -18.94 -24.05
N THR A 139 34.55 -18.08 -23.15
CA THR A 139 34.90 -18.11 -21.72
C THR A 139 33.70 -17.77 -20.84
N LYS A 140 33.60 -18.43 -19.68
CA LYS A 140 32.43 -18.39 -18.80
C LYS A 140 32.32 -17.04 -18.06
N SER A 141 31.13 -16.44 -18.09
CA SER A 141 30.79 -15.29 -17.27
C SER A 141 30.80 -15.65 -15.77
N GLN A 142 31.57 -14.90 -14.96
CA GLN A 142 31.30 -14.84 -13.53
C GLN A 142 29.99 -14.10 -13.31
N GLU A 143 29.03 -14.73 -12.65
CA GLU A 143 27.77 -14.09 -12.33
C GLU A 143 27.96 -13.03 -11.23
N LEU A 144 27.95 -11.76 -11.62
CA LEU A 144 27.92 -10.66 -10.65
C LEU A 144 26.72 -10.85 -9.72
N SER A 145 26.97 -10.80 -8.40
CA SER A 145 25.96 -10.99 -7.35
C SER A 145 24.74 -10.09 -7.57
N PRO A 146 23.51 -10.53 -7.21
CA PRO A 146 22.30 -9.70 -7.35
C PRO A 146 22.42 -8.35 -6.63
N GLU A 147 23.17 -8.25 -5.52
CA GLU A 147 23.49 -6.96 -4.90
C GLU A 147 24.30 -6.04 -5.83
N ILE A 148 25.30 -6.58 -6.53
CA ILE A 148 26.15 -5.80 -7.44
C ILE A 148 25.32 -5.33 -8.63
N ARG A 149 24.45 -6.20 -9.18
CA ARG A 149 23.50 -5.81 -10.25
C ARG A 149 22.50 -4.75 -9.77
N GLN A 150 22.05 -4.80 -8.50
CA GLN A 150 21.20 -3.74 -7.92
C GLN A 150 21.96 -2.43 -7.65
N LYS A 151 23.22 -2.51 -7.20
CA LYS A 151 24.09 -1.34 -6.96
C LYS A 151 24.42 -0.66 -8.29
N LEU A 152 24.77 -1.41 -9.34
CA LEU A 152 24.95 -0.90 -10.70
C LEU A 152 23.68 -0.24 -11.23
N ARG A 153 22.50 -0.88 -11.15
CA ARG A 153 21.21 -0.27 -11.56
C ARG A 153 20.79 0.95 -10.74
N LYS A 154 21.35 1.17 -9.54
CA LYS A 154 21.17 2.40 -8.76
C LYS A 154 22.15 3.48 -9.20
N LEU A 155 23.39 3.08 -9.50
CA LEU A 155 24.45 3.95 -9.99
C LEU A 155 24.10 4.50 -11.39
N GLU A 156 23.71 3.63 -12.32
CA GLU A 156 23.16 3.93 -13.66
C GLU A 156 22.00 4.95 -13.62
N LYS A 157 21.11 4.85 -12.61
CA LYS A 157 20.02 5.81 -12.39
C LYS A 157 20.47 7.14 -11.80
N LEU A 158 21.55 7.15 -11.02
CA LEU A 158 22.16 8.39 -10.51
C LEU A 158 22.97 9.07 -11.62
N GLU A 159 23.69 8.32 -12.45
CA GLU A 159 24.37 8.83 -13.66
C GLU A 159 23.38 9.44 -14.66
N ALA A 160 22.21 8.83 -14.86
CA ALA A 160 21.17 9.40 -15.72
C ALA A 160 20.55 10.71 -15.17
N THR A 161 20.42 10.85 -13.84
CA THR A 161 19.79 12.03 -13.22
C THR A 161 20.79 13.12 -12.81
N TYR A 162 22.07 12.81 -12.72
CA TYR A 162 23.12 13.76 -12.34
C TYR A 162 23.30 14.94 -13.34
N PRO A 163 23.24 14.76 -14.68
CA PRO A 163 23.24 15.87 -15.63
C PRO A 163 22.04 16.81 -15.46
N GLU A 164 20.85 16.28 -15.16
CA GLU A 164 19.65 17.07 -14.89
C GLU A 164 19.76 17.83 -13.55
N LEU A 165 20.35 17.19 -12.54
CA LEU A 165 20.64 17.83 -11.25
C LEU A 165 21.70 18.93 -11.38
N LEU A 166 22.75 18.72 -12.20
CA LEU A 166 23.73 19.77 -12.53
C LEU A 166 23.10 20.90 -13.35
N ARG A 167 22.23 20.60 -14.32
CA ARG A 167 21.52 21.61 -15.12
C ARG A 167 20.58 22.45 -14.25
N SER A 168 19.79 21.82 -13.39
CA SER A 168 18.89 22.52 -12.47
C SER A 168 19.66 23.30 -11.40
N TYR A 169 20.76 22.76 -10.85
CA TYR A 169 21.66 23.50 -9.96
C TYR A 169 22.27 24.73 -10.66
N ARG A 170 22.82 24.60 -11.87
CA ARG A 170 23.38 25.72 -12.65
C ARG A 170 22.32 26.79 -12.94
N VAL A 171 21.07 26.42 -13.22
CA VAL A 171 19.96 27.38 -13.43
C VAL A 171 19.53 28.04 -12.11
N ALA A 172 19.41 27.27 -11.02
CA ALA A 172 19.05 27.80 -9.71
C ALA A 172 20.13 28.74 -9.15
N HIS A 173 21.40 28.38 -9.32
CA HIS A 173 22.53 29.21 -8.90
C HIS A 173 22.58 30.51 -9.69
N ARG A 174 22.51 30.48 -11.04
CA ARG A 174 22.42 31.69 -11.88
C ARG A 174 21.24 32.61 -11.50
N ARG A 175 20.11 32.05 -11.06
CA ARG A 175 18.99 32.83 -10.52
C ARG A 175 19.36 33.47 -9.18
N ALA A 176 19.95 32.73 -8.25
CA ALA A 176 20.41 33.26 -6.97
C ALA A 176 21.44 34.41 -7.13
N THR A 177 22.44 34.25 -8.01
CA THR A 177 23.44 35.30 -8.29
C THR A 177 22.83 36.57 -8.91
N ALA A 178 21.69 36.46 -9.59
CA ALA A 178 20.97 37.60 -10.16
C ALA A 178 20.00 38.28 -9.16
N ILE A 179 19.61 37.60 -8.08
CA ILE A 179 18.69 38.14 -7.06
C ILE A 179 19.39 39.15 -6.16
N GLU A 180 20.61 38.88 -5.70
CA GLU A 180 21.35 39.79 -4.81
C GLU A 180 21.51 41.24 -5.35
N PRO A 181 21.98 41.48 -6.60
CA PRO A 181 22.06 42.83 -7.15
C PRO A 181 20.68 43.47 -7.37
N PHE A 182 19.63 42.68 -7.64
CA PHE A 182 18.26 43.18 -7.77
C PHE A 182 17.69 43.61 -6.41
N GLU A 183 17.86 42.80 -5.37
CA GLU A 183 17.45 43.17 -4.00
C GLU A 183 18.23 44.37 -3.46
N LYS A 184 19.51 44.51 -3.83
CA LYS A 184 20.28 45.71 -3.52
C LYS A 184 19.66 46.95 -4.18
N ALA A 185 19.38 46.90 -5.49
CA ALA A 185 18.73 48.00 -6.19
C ALA A 185 17.32 48.30 -5.62
N LEU A 186 16.59 47.27 -5.21
CA LEU A 186 15.29 47.39 -4.56
C LEU A 186 15.39 48.14 -3.22
N ARG A 187 16.32 47.75 -2.34
CA ARG A 187 16.61 48.40 -1.05
C ARG A 187 17.13 49.84 -1.19
N GLU A 188 17.81 50.15 -2.29
CA GLU A 188 18.37 51.48 -2.54
C GLU A 188 17.33 52.47 -3.11
N ASN A 189 16.29 51.99 -3.79
CA ASN A 189 15.29 52.85 -4.47
C ASN A 189 13.88 52.78 -3.85
N THR A 190 13.60 51.81 -2.98
CA THR A 190 12.29 51.57 -2.36
C THR A 190 12.46 51.16 -0.89
N PRO A 191 11.43 51.29 -0.02
CA PRO A 191 11.49 50.82 1.37
C PRO A 191 11.43 49.29 1.52
N LEU A 192 11.56 48.52 0.43
CA LEU A 192 11.31 47.08 0.38
C LEU A 192 12.62 46.30 0.60
N THR A 193 12.55 45.24 1.40
CA THR A 193 13.78 44.59 1.91
C THR A 193 14.19 43.34 1.14
N SER A 194 13.29 42.75 0.35
CA SER A 194 13.45 41.42 -0.25
C SER A 194 12.51 41.25 -1.45
N ILE A 195 12.83 40.37 -2.40
CA ILE A 195 11.86 39.95 -3.43
C ILE A 195 10.77 39.01 -2.87
N SER A 196 10.91 38.52 -1.64
CA SER A 196 9.91 37.68 -0.97
C SER A 196 8.67 38.42 -0.48
N GLU A 197 8.60 39.75 -0.66
CA GLU A 197 7.53 40.62 -0.14
C GLU A 197 6.72 41.29 -1.28
N PRO A 198 6.13 40.53 -2.24
CA PRO A 198 5.47 41.11 -3.42
C PRO A 198 4.23 41.95 -3.07
N GLU A 199 3.54 41.64 -1.97
CA GLU A 199 2.39 42.41 -1.50
C GLU A 199 2.80 43.81 -1.02
N ALA A 200 3.96 43.94 -0.35
CA ALA A 200 4.52 45.22 0.05
C ALA A 200 4.97 46.07 -1.16
N LEU A 201 5.45 45.43 -2.23
CA LEU A 201 5.73 46.12 -3.50
C LEU A 201 4.45 46.71 -4.12
N VAL A 202 3.37 45.93 -4.15
CA VAL A 202 2.06 46.40 -4.63
C VAL A 202 1.52 47.53 -3.74
N GLU A 203 1.67 47.42 -2.41
CA GLU A 203 1.26 48.49 -1.50
C GLU A 203 2.07 49.78 -1.71
N TYR A 204 3.39 49.69 -1.83
CA TYR A 204 4.25 50.84 -2.11
C TYR A 204 3.88 51.55 -3.43
N LEU A 205 3.60 50.79 -4.48
CA LEU A 205 3.14 51.34 -5.77
C LEU A 205 1.76 52.00 -5.64
N ASN A 206 0.83 51.41 -4.88
CA ASN A 206 -0.48 52.00 -4.60
C ASN A 206 -0.37 53.28 -3.76
N GLN A 207 0.50 53.32 -2.75
CA GLN A 207 0.79 54.54 -1.97
C GLN A 207 1.44 55.62 -2.84
N LEU A 208 2.32 55.25 -3.78
CA LEU A 208 2.94 56.18 -4.74
C LEU A 208 1.89 56.78 -5.70
N ASN A 209 1.00 55.95 -6.25
CA ASN A 209 -0.12 56.39 -7.08
C ASN A 209 -1.05 57.33 -6.30
N LEU A 210 -1.45 56.97 -5.07
CA LEU A 210 -2.29 57.80 -4.20
C LEU A 210 -1.65 59.16 -3.88
N ARG A 211 -0.33 59.20 -3.64
CA ARG A 211 0.42 60.45 -3.50
C ARG A 211 0.42 61.27 -4.79
N GLY A 212 0.56 60.64 -5.95
CA GLY A 212 0.43 61.28 -7.26
C GLY A 212 -0.95 61.91 -7.48
N ASP A 213 -2.02 61.17 -7.17
CA ASP A 213 -3.40 61.67 -7.25
C ASP A 213 -3.67 62.81 -6.26
N MET A 214 -3.18 62.71 -5.02
CA MET A 214 -3.30 63.78 -4.02
C MET A 214 -2.56 65.04 -4.45
N VAL A 215 -1.34 64.91 -5.00
CA VAL A 215 -0.59 66.04 -5.59
C VAL A 215 -1.33 66.63 -6.80
N MET A 216 -1.96 65.81 -7.65
CA MET A 216 -2.81 66.32 -8.74
C MET A 216 -4.08 67.00 -8.24
N GLN A 217 -4.67 66.57 -7.12
CA GLN A 217 -5.83 67.21 -6.51
C GLN A 217 -5.45 68.56 -5.90
N GLU A 218 -4.35 68.65 -5.15
CA GLU A 218 -3.83 69.92 -4.64
C GLU A 218 -3.37 70.86 -5.77
N LEU A 219 -2.77 70.35 -6.85
CA LEU A 219 -2.44 71.17 -8.02
C LEU A 219 -3.70 71.76 -8.68
N LYS A 220 -4.78 70.98 -8.80
CA LYS A 220 -6.08 71.45 -9.31
C LYS A 220 -6.70 72.50 -8.39
N LYS A 221 -6.71 72.24 -7.07
CA LYS A 221 -7.22 73.14 -6.03
C LYS A 221 -6.45 74.47 -5.97
N VAL A 222 -5.11 74.42 -5.96
CA VAL A 222 -4.26 75.63 -6.04
C VAL A 222 -4.47 76.37 -7.36
N SER A 223 -4.81 75.68 -8.46
CA SER A 223 -5.17 76.33 -9.72
C SER A 223 -6.53 77.03 -9.64
N THR A 224 -7.57 76.41 -9.07
CA THR A 224 -8.87 77.05 -8.87
C THR A 224 -8.82 78.20 -7.86
N ASP A 225 -8.06 78.05 -6.77
CA ASP A 225 -7.86 79.10 -5.77
C ASP A 225 -7.12 80.29 -6.38
N LYS A 226 -6.14 80.04 -7.27
CA LYS A 226 -5.45 81.07 -8.04
C LYS A 226 -6.38 81.77 -9.04
N GLU A 227 -7.24 81.04 -9.75
CA GLU A 227 -8.25 81.63 -10.63
C GLU A 227 -9.27 82.48 -9.85
N GLU A 228 -9.72 82.02 -8.68
CA GLU A 228 -10.57 82.79 -7.78
C GLU A 228 -9.89 84.05 -7.25
N LEU A 229 -8.63 83.97 -6.84
CA LEU A 229 -7.85 85.13 -6.37
C LEU A 229 -7.61 86.13 -7.52
N GLN A 230 -7.30 85.65 -8.72
CA GLN A 230 -7.15 86.49 -9.91
C GLN A 230 -8.48 87.16 -10.29
N LYS A 231 -9.61 86.45 -10.17
CA LYS A 231 -10.94 87.05 -10.34
C LYS A 231 -11.21 88.12 -9.27
N LYS A 232 -11.00 87.82 -7.99
CA LYS A 232 -11.17 88.78 -6.88
C LYS A 232 -10.30 90.02 -7.06
N HIS A 233 -9.06 89.86 -7.55
CA HIS A 233 -8.15 90.96 -7.90
C HIS A 233 -8.66 91.79 -9.09
N SER A 234 -9.26 91.16 -10.11
CA SER A 234 -9.87 91.91 -11.22
C SER A 234 -11.12 92.69 -10.78
N GLU A 235 -11.93 92.11 -9.88
CA GLU A 235 -13.07 92.80 -9.29
C GLU A 235 -12.67 93.97 -8.37
N THR A 236 -11.57 93.86 -7.61
CA THR A 236 -11.07 94.98 -6.79
C THR A 236 -10.41 96.04 -7.66
N GLU A 237 -9.72 95.68 -8.74
CA GLU A 237 -9.24 96.66 -9.73
C GLU A 237 -10.39 97.41 -10.41
N GLU A 238 -11.48 96.74 -10.79
CA GLU A 238 -12.66 97.42 -11.33
C GLU A 238 -13.29 98.37 -10.31
N LYS A 239 -13.39 97.97 -9.04
CA LYS A 239 -13.91 98.82 -7.96
C LYS A 239 -12.98 100.01 -7.70
N ALA A 240 -11.66 99.81 -7.76
CA ALA A 240 -10.69 100.90 -7.65
C ALA A 240 -10.81 101.88 -8.82
N LYS A 241 -10.89 101.40 -10.07
CA LYS A 241 -11.07 102.24 -11.27
C LYS A 241 -12.38 103.04 -11.21
N LYS A 242 -13.49 102.43 -10.77
CA LYS A 242 -14.77 103.11 -10.55
C LYS A 242 -14.67 104.20 -9.47
N LEU A 243 -13.97 103.94 -8.36
CA LEU A 243 -13.71 104.94 -7.33
C LEU A 243 -12.76 106.05 -7.79
N GLU A 244 -11.79 105.75 -8.67
CA GLU A 244 -10.93 106.75 -9.32
C GLU A 244 -11.71 107.62 -10.32
N GLU A 245 -12.64 107.03 -11.09
CA GLU A 245 -13.58 107.74 -11.96
C GLU A 245 -14.55 108.62 -11.17
N GLU A 246 -15.10 108.13 -10.05
CA GLU A 246 -15.94 108.92 -9.13
C GLU A 246 -15.14 110.06 -8.46
N LEU A 247 -13.90 109.81 -8.03
CA LEU A 247 -13.01 110.84 -7.48
C LEU A 247 -12.57 111.85 -8.54
N ALA A 248 -12.42 111.45 -9.81
CA ALA A 248 -12.17 112.35 -10.93
C ALA A 248 -13.41 113.21 -11.23
N ALA A 249 -14.60 112.62 -11.22
CA ALA A 249 -15.87 113.32 -11.38
C ALA A 249 -16.06 114.36 -10.26
N LEU A 250 -15.88 113.97 -8.98
CA LEU A 250 -15.94 114.88 -7.83
C LEU A 250 -14.90 116.01 -7.92
N LYS A 251 -13.65 115.70 -8.31
CA LYS A 251 -12.60 116.73 -8.53
C LYS A 251 -12.87 117.63 -9.75
N SER A 252 -13.73 117.23 -10.68
CA SER A 252 -14.20 118.06 -11.78
C SER A 252 -15.46 118.88 -11.43
N GLY A 253 -16.09 118.62 -10.28
CA GLY A 253 -17.39 119.17 -9.89
C GLY A 253 -17.36 120.39 -8.96
N ASP A 254 -16.21 120.74 -8.37
CA ASP A 254 -16.07 121.89 -7.47
C ASP A 254 -15.05 122.91 -8.00
N SER A 255 -15.51 124.13 -8.30
CA SER A 255 -14.68 125.17 -8.93
C SER A 255 -15.15 126.60 -8.65
N ALA A 256 -15.22 127.01 -7.39
CA ALA A 256 -15.38 128.42 -7.00
C ALA A 256 -14.65 128.78 -5.68
N GLN A 257 -13.36 129.15 -5.76
CA GLN A 257 -12.91 130.55 -5.58
C GLN A 257 -12.58 130.94 -4.10
N PRO A 258 -11.90 132.07 -3.79
CA PRO A 258 -10.57 131.89 -3.18
C PRO A 258 -10.19 132.76 -1.96
N LYS A 259 -9.13 132.31 -1.27
CA LYS A 259 -8.02 133.09 -0.67
C LYS A 259 -8.24 134.09 0.50
N THR A 260 -7.37 133.88 1.49
CA THR A 260 -6.58 134.84 2.31
C THR A 260 -7.18 135.61 3.51
N GLU A 261 -6.31 135.64 4.54
CA GLU A 261 -6.06 136.68 5.56
C GLU A 261 -6.86 136.72 6.88
N GLU A 262 -6.14 136.27 7.92
CA GLU A 262 -5.91 136.87 9.25
C GLU A 262 -7.05 137.22 10.24
N SER A 263 -6.81 136.72 11.46
CA SER A 263 -6.92 137.41 12.76
C SER A 263 -8.16 137.23 13.65
N GLU A 264 -7.83 137.09 14.93
CA GLU A 264 -8.64 137.19 16.16
C GLU A 264 -9.86 136.25 16.37
N ALA A 265 -10.28 136.22 17.63
CA ALA A 265 -11.26 135.33 18.26
C ALA A 265 -12.30 136.24 18.99
N PRO A 266 -13.25 135.77 19.85
CA PRO A 266 -13.45 134.40 20.35
C PRO A 266 -14.92 133.96 20.62
N LYS A 267 -15.06 132.79 21.27
CA LYS A 267 -16.12 132.35 22.22
C LYS A 267 -17.51 131.85 21.75
N ASP A 268 -17.73 130.60 22.17
CA ASP A 268 -18.84 130.08 23.00
C ASP A 268 -20.29 129.90 22.46
N ASP A 269 -20.91 128.86 23.07
CA ASP A 269 -22.34 128.59 23.30
C ASP A 269 -23.27 127.99 22.18
N LYS A 270 -23.44 126.66 22.31
CA LYS A 270 -24.72 125.93 22.55
C LYS A 270 -25.64 125.40 21.41
N HIS A 271 -26.02 124.13 21.65
CA HIS A 271 -27.33 123.45 21.52
C HIS A 271 -28.04 123.29 20.16
N GLU A 272 -28.53 122.05 19.97
CA GLU A 272 -29.77 121.65 19.26
C GLU A 272 -29.84 121.92 17.74
N ASP A 273 -30.67 121.22 16.95
CA ASP A 273 -31.78 120.30 17.29
C ASP A 273 -31.85 119.04 16.38
N THR A 274 -33.05 118.45 16.23
CA THR A 274 -33.35 117.06 15.84
C THR A 274 -33.80 116.85 14.37
N PRO A 275 -33.90 115.59 13.87
CA PRO A 275 -34.00 115.27 12.43
C PRO A 275 -35.43 114.96 11.93
N PRO A 276 -35.58 114.72 10.62
CA PRO A 276 -36.12 113.43 10.14
C PRO A 276 -35.27 112.88 8.94
N GLU A 277 -35.48 111.71 8.31
CA GLU A 277 -36.53 110.67 8.43
C GLU A 277 -35.96 109.23 8.18
N VAL A 278 -36.68 108.38 7.44
CA VAL A 278 -36.45 106.93 7.12
C VAL A 278 -37.27 106.58 5.85
N PRO A 279 -37.38 105.31 5.34
CA PRO A 279 -36.67 104.05 5.62
C PRO A 279 -35.94 103.54 4.32
N GLU A 280 -35.86 102.30 3.79
CA GLU A 280 -36.46 100.94 3.95
C GLU A 280 -35.50 99.78 3.54
N LYS A 281 -35.85 98.56 3.98
CA LYS A 281 -35.66 97.21 3.36
C LYS A 281 -34.45 96.97 2.43
N SER A 282 -33.58 95.98 2.66
CA SER A 282 -33.96 94.55 2.73
C SER A 282 -32.93 93.59 3.37
N LYS A 283 -33.39 92.77 4.34
CA LYS A 283 -33.23 91.29 4.51
C LYS A 283 -32.01 90.59 3.84
N SER A 284 -31.25 89.63 4.39
CA SER A 284 -31.36 88.62 5.48
C SER A 284 -30.52 87.37 5.00
N PRO A 285 -30.12 86.32 5.78
CA PRO A 285 -30.17 86.05 7.22
C PRO A 285 -28.77 85.69 7.85
N VAL A 286 -28.78 85.04 9.03
CA VAL A 286 -27.72 84.28 9.74
C VAL A 286 -27.09 84.97 10.97
N SER A 287 -27.83 85.00 12.09
CA SER A 287 -27.33 84.80 13.46
C SER A 287 -28.50 84.92 14.48
N SER A 288 -29.03 83.82 15.04
CA SER A 288 -30.09 83.87 16.07
C SER A 288 -30.28 82.55 16.84
N VAL A 289 -29.50 82.33 17.90
CA VAL A 289 -29.87 81.61 19.16
C VAL A 289 -28.92 82.14 20.25
N ILE A 290 -29.38 82.23 21.52
CA ILE A 290 -28.74 82.84 22.71
C ILE A 290 -28.89 84.37 22.82
N GLY A 291 -29.50 84.83 23.93
CA GLY A 291 -29.52 86.25 24.33
C GLY A 291 -30.92 86.88 24.52
N MET A 292 -31.82 86.27 25.32
CA MET A 292 -33.17 86.83 25.50
C MET A 292 -33.74 86.70 26.92
N PHE A 293 -33.33 87.59 27.84
CA PHE A 293 -34.08 87.86 29.09
C PHE A 293 -33.85 89.28 29.65
N SER A 294 -34.64 90.27 29.19
CA SER A 294 -34.83 91.56 29.88
C SER A 294 -36.06 92.32 29.35
N PRO A 295 -37.25 92.11 29.92
CA PRO A 295 -38.43 92.90 29.59
C PRO A 295 -38.44 94.23 30.38
N LYS A 296 -38.18 95.34 29.69
CA LYS A 296 -38.69 96.66 30.09
C LYS A 296 -39.09 97.46 28.87
N HIS A 297 -40.39 97.66 28.68
CA HIS A 297 -40.88 98.77 27.87
C HIS A 297 -41.32 99.94 28.76
N LYS A 298 -41.19 101.14 28.20
CA LYS A 298 -41.44 102.44 28.85
C LYS A 298 -42.57 103.16 28.08
N PRO A 299 -42.90 104.45 28.33
CA PRO A 299 -44.20 104.84 28.86
C PRO A 299 -45.01 105.70 27.87
N GLN A 300 -46.12 106.29 28.31
CA GLN A 300 -46.38 107.70 27.99
C GLN A 300 -47.04 108.46 29.14
N LYS A 301 -47.03 109.80 29.05
CA LYS A 301 -47.35 110.75 30.14
C LYS A 301 -47.92 112.05 29.55
N SER A 302 -49.04 112.51 30.08
CA SER A 302 -49.67 113.82 29.85
C SER A 302 -50.82 113.98 30.85
N LEU A 303 -51.17 115.14 31.41
CA LEU A 303 -50.65 116.50 31.19
C LEU A 303 -50.51 117.25 32.54
N SER A 304 -50.15 118.52 32.42
CA SER A 304 -49.97 119.67 33.32
C SER A 304 -51.15 120.00 34.27
N GLU A 305 -51.15 121.04 35.13
CA GLU A 305 -50.41 122.33 35.10
C GLU A 305 -50.34 123.01 36.51
N VAL A 306 -49.21 123.68 36.83
CA VAL A 306 -49.05 125.07 37.39
C VAL A 306 -49.89 125.55 38.60
N THR A 307 -49.42 126.32 39.60
CA THR A 307 -48.10 126.73 40.16
C THR A 307 -48.34 127.37 41.55
N GLU A 308 -47.27 127.54 42.34
CA GLU A 308 -47.03 128.64 43.29
C GLU A 308 -48.19 129.21 44.15
N SER A 309 -48.07 129.09 45.47
CA SER A 309 -47.59 130.22 46.30
C SER A 309 -47.30 129.76 47.73
N LYS A 310 -46.77 130.67 48.56
CA LYS A 310 -46.25 130.39 49.90
C LYS A 310 -46.71 131.47 50.87
N ASP A 311 -47.69 131.16 51.71
CA ASP A 311 -47.86 131.88 52.98
C ASP A 311 -48.46 131.00 54.10
N LYS A 312 -48.74 131.59 55.27
CA LYS A 312 -48.78 130.93 56.58
C LYS A 312 -50.17 130.50 57.07
N SER A 313 -50.13 129.63 58.08
CA SER A 313 -50.97 129.59 59.31
C SER A 313 -52.46 129.20 59.27
N GLU A 314 -52.73 128.16 60.08
CA GLU A 314 -53.94 127.92 60.91
C GLU A 314 -55.18 127.27 60.27
N GLU A 315 -56.01 126.65 61.14
CA GLU A 315 -57.10 125.67 60.86
C GLU A 315 -56.59 124.31 60.29
N PHE A 316 -56.25 123.25 61.03
CA PHE A 316 -56.48 122.82 62.42
C PHE A 316 -57.94 122.44 62.79
N PHE A 317 -58.16 121.11 62.93
CA PHE A 317 -59.38 120.38 63.34
C PHE A 317 -60.50 120.07 62.31
N SER A 318 -60.33 119.01 61.53
CA SER A 318 -61.42 118.04 61.24
C SER A 318 -60.96 116.57 61.29
N TYR A 319 -60.67 116.07 62.50
CA TYR A 319 -60.30 114.66 62.73
C TYR A 319 -61.38 113.62 62.34
N ASP A 320 -62.60 114.08 62.01
CA ASP A 320 -63.72 113.24 61.55
C ASP A 320 -63.56 112.82 60.07
N ASP A 321 -62.80 113.57 59.25
CA ASP A 321 -62.54 113.27 57.83
C ASP A 321 -61.29 112.40 57.61
N GLU A 322 -60.24 112.59 58.43
CA GLU A 322 -58.98 111.84 58.30
C GLU A 322 -59.16 110.34 58.56
N ILE A 323 -60.06 109.94 59.47
CA ILE A 323 -60.28 108.51 59.80
C ILE A 323 -60.91 107.75 58.63
N PRO A 324 -62.02 108.21 57.99
CA PRO A 324 -62.51 107.66 56.73
C PRO A 324 -61.45 107.64 55.62
N GLN A 325 -60.64 108.70 55.49
CA GLN A 325 -59.63 108.79 54.43
C GLN A 325 -58.49 107.78 54.64
N LEU A 326 -57.99 107.62 55.87
CA LEU A 326 -57.01 106.60 56.23
C LEU A 326 -57.57 105.17 56.15
N GLN A 327 -58.87 104.97 56.41
CA GLN A 327 -59.54 103.69 56.15
C GLN A 327 -59.65 103.38 54.65
N ALA A 328 -59.93 104.38 53.80
CA ALA A 328 -59.92 104.22 52.34
C ALA A 328 -58.50 103.94 51.80
N ASP A 329 -57.49 104.59 52.36
CA ASP A 329 -56.07 104.36 52.03
C ASP A 329 -55.60 102.96 52.47
N LEU A 330 -56.01 102.48 53.64
CA LEU A 330 -55.77 101.11 54.09
C LEU A 330 -56.53 100.08 53.22
N ALA A 331 -57.76 100.38 52.79
CA ALA A 331 -58.55 99.51 51.94
C ALA A 331 -58.02 99.44 50.49
N SER A 332 -57.51 100.55 49.95
CA SER A 332 -56.88 100.55 48.62
C SER A 332 -55.53 99.81 48.65
N LYS A 333 -54.71 100.01 49.70
CA LYS A 333 -53.45 99.28 49.89
C LYS A 333 -53.67 97.79 50.21
N SER A 334 -54.75 97.41 50.91
CA SER A 334 -55.07 95.99 51.08
C SER A 334 -55.51 95.34 49.77
N GLN A 335 -56.31 96.03 48.94
CA GLN A 335 -56.65 95.57 47.58
C GLN A 335 -55.42 95.49 46.66
N GLU A 336 -54.46 96.41 46.77
CA GLU A 336 -53.18 96.35 46.04
C GLU A 336 -52.33 95.16 46.51
N ILE A 337 -52.26 94.90 47.82
CA ILE A 337 -51.60 93.72 48.39
C ILE A 337 -52.30 92.41 47.95
N GLU A 338 -53.63 92.39 47.81
CA GLU A 338 -54.36 91.23 47.29
C GLU A 338 -54.13 91.00 45.80
N LYS A 339 -54.03 92.06 44.99
CA LYS A 339 -53.62 91.98 43.58
C LYS A 339 -52.18 91.48 43.44
N LEU A 340 -51.24 92.05 44.18
CA LEU A 340 -49.84 91.61 44.16
C LEU A 340 -49.69 90.15 44.66
N LYS A 341 -50.52 89.70 45.61
CA LYS A 341 -50.58 88.29 46.01
C LYS A 341 -51.11 87.39 44.90
N SER A 342 -52.19 87.78 44.20
CA SER A 342 -52.73 86.96 43.11
C SER A 342 -51.82 86.94 41.88
N GLU A 343 -51.08 88.02 41.61
CA GLU A 343 -49.99 88.06 40.63
C GLU A 343 -48.81 87.17 41.04
N VAL A 344 -48.37 87.21 42.30
CA VAL A 344 -47.31 86.32 42.81
C VAL A 344 -47.74 84.85 42.77
N GLU A 345 -48.98 84.53 43.11
CA GLU A 345 -49.55 83.19 42.93
C GLU A 345 -49.63 82.78 41.46
N GLY A 346 -49.98 83.70 40.56
CA GLY A 346 -49.98 83.48 39.11
C GLY A 346 -48.58 83.14 38.60
N LEU A 347 -47.60 83.99 38.90
CA LEU A 347 -46.20 83.80 38.56
C LEU A 347 -45.60 82.54 39.19
N GLN A 348 -46.04 82.13 40.39
CA GLN A 348 -45.66 80.84 40.98
C GLN A 348 -46.24 79.65 40.20
N LYS A 349 -47.50 79.72 39.78
CA LYS A 349 -48.17 78.69 38.96
C LYS A 349 -47.53 78.59 37.56
N GLU A 350 -47.18 79.72 36.96
CA GLU A 350 -46.39 79.79 35.72
C GLU A 350 -44.97 79.24 35.90
N LEU A 351 -44.30 79.54 37.02
CA LEU A 351 -42.98 78.97 37.32
C LEU A 351 -43.04 77.44 37.50
N THR A 352 -44.12 76.89 38.08
CA THR A 352 -44.29 75.44 38.18
C THR A 352 -44.57 74.80 36.82
N THR A 353 -45.46 75.37 35.99
CA THR A 353 -45.74 74.78 34.66
C THR A 353 -44.55 74.94 33.70
N VAL A 354 -43.78 76.04 33.77
CA VAL A 354 -42.51 76.16 33.04
C VAL A 354 -41.48 75.12 33.51
N LYS A 355 -41.41 74.83 34.82
CA LYS A 355 -40.53 73.76 35.33
C LYS A 355 -40.97 72.38 34.85
N GLU A 356 -42.26 72.05 34.95
CA GLU A 356 -42.84 70.78 34.47
C GLU A 356 -42.62 70.60 32.96
N ASN A 357 -42.89 71.64 32.17
CA ASN A 357 -42.60 71.65 30.72
C ASN A 357 -41.11 71.50 30.42
N SER A 358 -40.22 72.12 31.22
CA SER A 358 -38.77 71.97 31.04
C SER A 358 -38.27 70.57 31.42
N ALA A 359 -38.84 69.95 32.45
CA ALA A 359 -38.52 68.59 32.86
C ALA A 359 -38.99 67.58 31.81
N GLY A 360 -40.24 67.72 31.32
CA GLY A 360 -40.75 66.91 30.22
C GLY A 360 -39.97 67.13 28.91
N LEU A 361 -39.44 68.32 28.65
CA LEU A 361 -38.55 68.55 27.50
C LEU A 361 -37.20 67.84 27.68
N VAL A 362 -36.61 67.85 28.89
CA VAL A 362 -35.38 67.08 29.18
C VAL A 362 -35.64 65.58 29.04
N GLU A 363 -36.72 65.04 29.61
CA GLU A 363 -37.08 63.62 29.49
C GLU A 363 -37.30 63.21 28.01
N ASN A 364 -37.98 64.04 27.21
CA ASN A 364 -38.13 63.80 25.78
C ASN A 364 -36.80 63.90 25.01
N LEU A 365 -35.88 64.77 25.40
CA LEU A 365 -34.54 64.86 24.79
C LEU A 365 -33.63 63.68 25.19
N GLU A 366 -33.71 63.21 26.43
CA GLU A 366 -32.99 62.03 26.90
C GLU A 366 -33.52 60.76 26.19
N ASN A 367 -34.84 60.61 26.08
CA ASN A 367 -35.46 59.52 25.34
C ASN A 367 -35.11 59.58 23.85
N ALA A 368 -35.21 60.74 23.19
CA ALA A 368 -34.82 60.89 21.79
C ALA A 368 -33.31 60.65 21.55
N THR A 369 -32.45 61.06 22.48
CA THR A 369 -31.00 60.78 22.41
C THR A 369 -30.72 59.28 22.55
N ARG A 370 -31.48 58.61 23.41
CA ARG A 370 -31.41 57.16 23.61
C ARG A 370 -31.93 56.37 22.41
N GLU A 371 -33.07 56.76 21.82
CA GLU A 371 -33.55 56.16 20.57
C GLU A 371 -32.56 56.39 19.42
N LEU A 372 -31.87 57.53 19.39
CA LEU A 372 -30.80 57.80 18.42
C LEU A 372 -29.57 56.90 18.63
N SER A 373 -29.18 56.59 19.86
CA SER A 373 -28.09 55.63 20.12
C SER A 373 -28.51 54.19 19.83
N GLU A 374 -29.68 53.76 20.31
CA GLU A 374 -30.21 52.40 20.08
C GLU A 374 -30.44 52.13 18.57
N SER A 375 -30.87 53.13 17.78
CA SER A 375 -30.98 53.02 16.32
C SER A 375 -29.63 53.08 15.59
N ARG A 376 -28.63 53.80 16.12
CA ARG A 376 -27.25 53.78 15.59
C ARG A 376 -26.58 52.43 15.82
N ASP A 377 -26.75 51.83 16.99
CA ASP A 377 -26.23 50.50 17.32
C ASP A 377 -26.97 49.40 16.53
N ALA A 378 -28.28 49.57 16.30
CA ALA A 378 -29.05 48.72 15.37
C ALA A 378 -28.56 48.84 13.91
N ALA A 379 -28.12 50.03 13.47
CA ALA A 379 -27.53 50.21 12.15
C ALA A 379 -26.16 49.53 12.04
N ALA A 380 -25.26 49.74 13.02
CA ALA A 380 -23.93 49.13 13.03
C ALA A 380 -23.98 47.58 13.13
N THR A 381 -24.91 47.04 13.94
CA THR A 381 -25.11 45.58 14.00
C THR A 381 -25.73 45.03 12.71
N LYS A 382 -26.63 45.76 12.06
CA LYS A 382 -27.14 45.39 10.72
C LYS A 382 -26.03 45.40 9.67
N GLU A 383 -25.14 46.39 9.68
CA GLU A 383 -23.99 46.47 8.76
C GLU A 383 -23.00 45.32 8.99
N SER A 384 -22.72 44.96 10.25
CA SER A 384 -21.91 43.77 10.60
C SER A 384 -22.56 42.45 10.19
N LEU A 385 -23.89 42.34 10.23
CA LEU A 385 -24.61 41.17 9.70
C LEU A 385 -24.64 41.16 8.17
N GLN A 386 -24.67 42.33 7.52
CA GLN A 386 -24.60 42.45 6.06
C GLN A 386 -23.24 42.00 5.54
N THR A 387 -22.14 42.47 6.13
CA THR A 387 -20.78 42.04 5.74
C THR A 387 -20.57 40.54 5.99
N GLN A 388 -21.05 40.00 7.10
CA GLN A 388 -21.01 38.55 7.36
C GLN A 388 -21.84 37.75 6.36
N LEU A 389 -23.00 38.24 5.90
CA LEU A 389 -23.76 37.60 4.82
C LEU A 389 -23.01 37.62 3.49
N ASP A 390 -22.39 38.74 3.14
CA ASP A 390 -21.62 38.88 1.89
C ASP A 390 -20.33 38.03 1.91
N GLU A 391 -19.70 37.85 3.07
CA GLU A 391 -18.63 36.86 3.28
C GLU A 391 -19.12 35.42 3.10
N ARG A 392 -20.23 35.04 3.76
CA ARG A 392 -20.82 33.70 3.62
C ARG A 392 -21.25 33.43 2.18
N ASN A 393 -21.76 34.42 1.45
CA ASN A 393 -22.12 34.31 0.04
C ASN A 393 -20.89 34.02 -0.83
N LYS A 394 -19.79 34.76 -0.66
CA LYS A 394 -18.50 34.49 -1.35
C LYS A 394 -17.93 33.11 -0.99
N GLU A 395 -18.07 32.71 0.27
CA GLU A 395 -17.66 31.36 0.73
C GLU A 395 -18.50 30.28 0.02
N ILE A 396 -19.83 30.43 -0.04
CA ILE A 396 -20.76 29.55 -0.77
C ILE A 396 -20.43 29.51 -2.27
N GLU A 397 -20.14 30.64 -2.91
CA GLU A 397 -19.71 30.69 -4.32
C GLU A 397 -18.42 29.89 -4.54
N SER A 398 -17.41 30.08 -3.69
CA SER A 398 -16.14 29.32 -3.77
C SER A 398 -16.31 27.82 -3.52
N LEU A 399 -17.25 27.44 -2.64
CA LEU A 399 -17.58 26.04 -2.36
C LEU A 399 -18.37 25.41 -3.52
N ASN A 400 -19.27 26.17 -4.17
CA ASN A 400 -19.97 25.73 -5.37
C ASN A 400 -19.03 25.53 -6.55
N GLN A 401 -18.06 26.44 -6.77
CA GLN A 401 -17.02 26.28 -7.79
C GLN A 401 -16.20 24.99 -7.56
N ARG A 402 -15.70 24.78 -6.33
CA ARG A 402 -14.99 23.53 -5.95
C ARG A 402 -15.87 22.28 -6.08
N LEU A 403 -17.17 22.39 -5.83
CA LEU A 403 -18.12 21.29 -5.98
C LEU A 403 -18.34 20.96 -7.47
N GLU A 404 -18.42 21.96 -8.36
CA GLU A 404 -18.43 21.73 -9.80
C GLU A 404 -17.12 21.11 -10.32
N GLU A 405 -15.97 21.59 -9.84
CA GLU A 405 -14.65 21.01 -10.17
C GLU A 405 -14.56 19.54 -9.73
N ALA A 406 -14.96 19.24 -8.50
CA ALA A 406 -15.03 17.87 -7.99
C ALA A 406 -16.03 17.00 -8.77
N GLN A 407 -17.16 17.56 -9.23
CA GLN A 407 -18.09 16.85 -10.11
C GLN A 407 -17.54 16.62 -11.52
N LYS A 408 -16.75 17.54 -12.08
CA LYS A 408 -16.05 17.37 -13.36
C LYS A 408 -14.99 16.26 -13.24
N GLN A 409 -14.19 16.28 -12.17
CA GLN A 409 -13.21 15.22 -11.85
C GLN A 409 -13.87 13.85 -11.62
N LEU A 410 -15.01 13.80 -10.90
CA LEU A 410 -15.76 12.54 -10.72
C LEU A 410 -16.24 11.95 -12.05
N LYS A 411 -16.83 12.77 -12.94
CA LYS A 411 -17.27 12.33 -14.26
C LYS A 411 -16.10 11.82 -15.11
N GLN A 412 -14.96 12.52 -15.08
CA GLN A 412 -13.75 12.08 -15.78
C GLN A 412 -13.22 10.74 -15.23
N LEU A 413 -13.22 10.55 -13.90
CA LEU A 413 -12.84 9.27 -13.29
C LEU A 413 -13.85 8.14 -13.55
N GLU A 414 -15.14 8.45 -13.72
CA GLU A 414 -16.16 7.48 -14.16
C GLU A 414 -15.98 7.09 -15.63
N GLU A 415 -15.59 8.05 -16.49
CA GLU A 415 -15.27 7.81 -17.90
C GLU A 415 -13.98 6.99 -18.06
N ASP A 416 -12.89 7.40 -17.40
CA ASP A 416 -11.62 6.64 -17.32
C ASP A 416 -11.88 5.20 -16.86
N LYS A 417 -12.66 5.03 -15.78
CA LYS A 417 -13.05 3.72 -15.26
C LYS A 417 -13.81 2.90 -16.30
N SER A 418 -14.71 3.51 -17.09
CA SER A 418 -15.42 2.79 -18.16
C SER A 418 -14.47 2.37 -19.29
N THR A 419 -13.53 3.23 -19.71
CA THR A 419 -12.50 2.81 -20.69
C THR A 419 -11.58 1.73 -20.12
N HIS A 420 -11.38 1.68 -18.80
CA HIS A 420 -10.60 0.64 -18.13
C HIS A 420 -11.34 -0.69 -18.01
N THR A 421 -12.65 -0.73 -17.74
CA THR A 421 -13.44 -1.96 -17.87
C THR A 421 -13.44 -2.45 -19.31
N ASP A 422 -13.63 -1.55 -20.28
CA ASP A 422 -13.54 -1.85 -21.72
C ASP A 422 -12.19 -2.47 -22.14
N LYS A 423 -11.10 -2.12 -21.46
CA LYS A 423 -9.76 -2.69 -21.69
C LYS A 423 -9.60 -4.05 -21.00
N VAL A 424 -10.20 -4.24 -19.81
CA VAL A 424 -10.23 -5.53 -19.10
C VAL A 424 -11.03 -6.56 -19.89
N ASP A 425 -12.26 -6.25 -20.29
CA ASP A 425 -13.14 -7.15 -21.04
C ASP A 425 -12.49 -7.62 -22.37
N LYS A 426 -11.75 -6.72 -23.05
CA LYS A 426 -10.98 -7.05 -24.26
C LYS A 426 -9.78 -7.96 -23.96
N LEU A 427 -9.12 -7.79 -22.80
CA LEU A 427 -8.04 -8.68 -22.37
C LEU A 427 -8.57 -10.05 -21.93
N GLU A 428 -9.68 -10.12 -21.21
CA GLU A 428 -10.35 -11.37 -20.84
C GLU A 428 -10.83 -12.15 -22.07
N ALA A 429 -11.42 -11.47 -23.06
CA ALA A 429 -11.76 -12.07 -24.35
C ALA A 429 -10.51 -12.60 -25.09
N SER A 430 -9.38 -11.87 -25.04
CA SER A 430 -8.13 -12.35 -25.64
C SER A 430 -7.58 -13.60 -24.93
N LEU A 431 -7.64 -13.65 -23.60
CA LEU A 431 -7.24 -14.81 -22.81
C LEU A 431 -8.14 -16.02 -23.10
N ALA A 432 -9.46 -15.83 -23.17
CA ALA A 432 -10.39 -16.89 -23.55
C ALA A 432 -10.07 -17.48 -24.93
N SER A 433 -9.72 -16.64 -25.91
CA SER A 433 -9.31 -17.11 -27.25
C SER A 433 -7.98 -17.87 -27.26
N LEU A 434 -7.06 -17.55 -26.34
CA LEU A 434 -5.78 -18.27 -26.17
C LEU A 434 -5.99 -19.62 -25.47
N ASP A 435 -6.85 -19.67 -24.44
CA ASP A 435 -7.25 -20.91 -23.76
C ASP A 435 -8.00 -21.86 -24.69
N GLU A 436 -8.88 -21.33 -25.56
CA GLU A 436 -9.59 -22.12 -26.57
C GLU A 436 -8.60 -22.70 -27.61
N ARG A 437 -7.69 -21.86 -28.13
CA ARG A 437 -6.63 -22.32 -29.05
C ARG A 437 -5.65 -23.32 -28.42
N ALA A 438 -5.35 -23.19 -27.12
CA ALA A 438 -4.56 -24.17 -26.40
C ALA A 438 -5.28 -25.53 -26.33
N ARG A 439 -6.58 -25.54 -26.04
CA ARG A 439 -7.41 -26.77 -26.07
C ARG A 439 -7.49 -27.37 -27.47
N GLU A 440 -7.62 -26.56 -28.52
CA GLU A 440 -7.59 -27.05 -29.90
C GLU A 440 -6.29 -27.80 -30.19
N LEU A 441 -5.14 -27.20 -29.89
CA LEU A 441 -3.81 -27.79 -30.03
C LEU A 441 -3.65 -29.09 -29.19
N ASP A 442 -4.17 -29.13 -27.97
CA ASP A 442 -4.19 -30.36 -27.16
C ASP A 442 -5.03 -31.47 -27.85
N THR A 443 -6.17 -31.14 -28.46
CA THR A 443 -6.93 -32.14 -29.23
C THR A 443 -6.21 -32.58 -30.51
N GLU A 444 -5.44 -31.71 -31.16
CA GLU A 444 -4.63 -32.07 -32.33
C GLU A 444 -3.46 -32.97 -31.94
N LEU A 445 -2.80 -32.69 -30.81
CA LEU A 445 -1.74 -33.51 -30.25
C LEU A 445 -2.28 -34.90 -29.84
N ALA A 446 -3.48 -34.95 -29.22
CA ALA A 446 -4.19 -36.21 -28.95
C ALA A 446 -4.47 -37.01 -30.23
N LYS A 447 -5.11 -36.40 -31.24
CA LYS A 447 -5.39 -37.03 -32.56
C LYS A 447 -4.09 -37.52 -33.22
N ALA A 448 -3.01 -36.75 -33.17
CA ALA A 448 -1.71 -37.14 -33.71
C ALA A 448 -1.07 -38.32 -32.95
N SER A 449 -1.34 -38.44 -31.64
CA SER A 449 -0.93 -39.60 -30.85
C SER A 449 -1.76 -40.86 -31.16
N ASP A 450 -3.07 -40.70 -31.38
CA ASP A 450 -3.96 -41.78 -31.80
C ASP A 450 -3.58 -42.31 -33.18
N VAL A 451 -3.33 -41.42 -34.15
CA VAL A 451 -2.84 -41.77 -35.50
C VAL A 451 -1.50 -42.51 -35.42
N LYS A 452 -0.56 -42.08 -34.56
CA LYS A 452 0.69 -42.83 -34.30
C LYS A 452 0.44 -44.21 -33.70
N SER A 453 -0.57 -44.36 -32.84
CA SER A 453 -0.96 -45.67 -32.28
C SER A 453 -1.58 -46.59 -33.34
N ILE A 454 -2.38 -46.04 -34.25
CA ILE A 454 -3.05 -46.76 -35.34
C ILE A 454 -2.03 -47.18 -36.40
N SER A 455 -1.12 -46.29 -36.81
CA SER A 455 -0.05 -46.63 -37.74
C SER A 455 0.92 -47.65 -37.14
N LYS A 456 1.21 -47.59 -35.83
CA LYS A 456 2.01 -48.62 -35.16
C LYS A 456 1.28 -49.98 -35.18
N LYS A 457 0.01 -50.04 -34.80
CA LYS A 457 -0.79 -51.27 -34.87
C LYS A 457 -0.85 -51.84 -36.29
N LEU A 458 -1.00 -51.00 -37.30
CA LEU A 458 -0.99 -51.44 -38.70
C LEU A 458 0.37 -52.02 -39.12
N ILE A 459 1.48 -51.44 -38.64
CA ILE A 459 2.83 -51.99 -38.86
C ILE A 459 2.99 -53.34 -38.13
N ASP A 460 2.52 -53.44 -36.88
CA ASP A 460 2.57 -54.67 -36.08
C ASP A 460 1.69 -55.78 -36.70
N ASP A 461 0.48 -55.44 -37.19
CA ASP A 461 -0.42 -56.35 -37.91
C ASP A 461 0.18 -56.79 -39.26
N LEU A 462 0.75 -55.87 -40.06
CA LEU A 462 1.43 -56.21 -41.31
C LEU A 462 2.67 -57.09 -41.06
N ASN A 463 3.43 -56.84 -40.01
CA ASN A 463 4.53 -57.72 -39.59
C ASN A 463 4.01 -59.10 -39.18
N SER A 464 2.85 -59.19 -38.51
CA SER A 464 2.22 -60.46 -38.18
C SER A 464 1.74 -61.22 -39.42
N GLN A 465 1.19 -60.52 -40.43
CA GLN A 465 0.80 -61.11 -41.71
C GLN A 465 2.03 -61.58 -42.50
N ILE A 466 3.13 -60.81 -42.50
CA ILE A 466 4.40 -61.22 -43.11
C ILE A 466 4.98 -62.45 -42.39
N ALA A 467 4.88 -62.52 -41.06
CA ALA A 467 5.32 -63.69 -40.29
C ALA A 467 4.43 -64.93 -40.55
N LEU A 468 3.11 -64.75 -40.65
CA LEU A 468 2.18 -65.81 -41.01
C LEU A 468 2.39 -66.29 -42.45
N LEU A 469 2.53 -65.40 -43.42
CA LEU A 469 2.84 -65.74 -44.81
C LEU A 469 4.22 -66.38 -44.97
N LYS A 470 5.22 -65.97 -44.19
CA LYS A 470 6.52 -66.68 -44.08
C LYS A 470 6.32 -68.09 -43.52
N LYS A 471 5.53 -68.26 -42.45
CA LYS A 471 5.28 -69.56 -41.83
C LYS A 471 4.49 -70.48 -42.76
N GLU A 472 3.44 -69.99 -43.40
CA GLU A 472 2.70 -70.71 -44.44
C GLU A 472 3.59 -71.02 -45.65
N LYS A 473 4.51 -70.12 -46.04
CA LYS A 473 5.52 -70.43 -47.05
C LYS A 473 6.43 -71.58 -46.60
N THR A 474 6.98 -71.57 -45.39
CA THR A 474 7.83 -72.69 -44.91
C THR A 474 7.06 -74.00 -44.65
N GLU A 475 5.79 -73.91 -44.25
CA GLU A 475 4.91 -75.06 -44.11
C GLU A 475 4.50 -75.62 -45.48
N ASN A 476 4.36 -74.77 -46.49
CA ASN A 476 4.07 -75.20 -47.85
C ASN A 476 5.33 -75.69 -48.56
N GLU A 477 6.52 -75.12 -48.30
CA GLU A 477 7.81 -75.65 -48.75
C GLU A 477 8.08 -77.03 -48.14
N THR A 478 7.85 -77.23 -46.84
CA THR A 478 7.98 -78.57 -46.22
C THR A 478 6.91 -79.56 -46.70
N LYS A 479 5.67 -79.13 -46.96
CA LYS A 479 4.64 -79.98 -47.62
C LYS A 479 5.01 -80.27 -49.09
N ILE A 480 5.63 -79.33 -49.79
CA ILE A 480 6.15 -79.51 -51.16
C ILE A 480 7.33 -80.48 -51.13
N ASP A 481 8.25 -80.41 -50.18
CA ASP A 481 9.34 -81.38 -50.03
C ASP A 481 8.82 -82.80 -49.74
N ASP A 482 7.85 -82.94 -48.82
CA ASP A 482 7.24 -84.23 -48.46
C ASP A 482 6.31 -84.83 -49.55
N LEU A 483 5.90 -84.01 -50.53
CA LEU A 483 5.18 -84.43 -51.73
C LEU A 483 6.14 -84.64 -52.91
N THR A 484 7.22 -83.86 -53.04
CA THR A 484 8.24 -83.99 -54.09
C THR A 484 9.10 -85.23 -53.85
N LYS A 485 9.39 -85.58 -52.59
CA LYS A 485 9.92 -86.91 -52.20
C LYS A 485 9.00 -88.09 -52.56
N LYS A 486 7.75 -87.85 -52.92
CA LYS A 486 6.79 -88.85 -53.42
C LYS A 486 6.53 -88.73 -54.91
N LEU A 487 7.11 -87.72 -55.58
CA LEU A 487 6.76 -87.33 -56.94
C LEU A 487 8.00 -86.83 -57.71
N GLU A 488 8.89 -87.76 -58.06
CA GLU A 488 9.87 -87.58 -59.15
C GLU A 488 9.14 -87.53 -60.52
N SER A 489 8.19 -86.60 -60.68
CA SER A 489 7.49 -86.32 -61.94
C SER A 489 6.98 -84.86 -62.06
N LYS A 490 7.93 -83.94 -62.32
CA LYS A 490 8.02 -83.24 -63.63
C LYS A 490 6.85 -82.32 -64.09
N PRO A 491 7.03 -81.00 -64.39
CA PRO A 491 7.64 -79.81 -63.72
C PRO A 491 6.90 -78.43 -63.91
N ALA A 492 7.54 -77.31 -63.50
CA ALA A 492 7.75 -75.98 -64.17
C ALA A 492 6.63 -75.23 -64.97
N SER A 493 6.60 -73.88 -65.08
CA SER A 493 7.29 -72.73 -64.39
C SER A 493 6.83 -71.37 -64.99
N ALA A 494 6.90 -70.27 -64.20
CA ALA A 494 6.76 -68.82 -64.58
C ALA A 494 5.38 -68.35 -65.12
N ALA A 495 4.83 -67.14 -64.88
CA ALA A 495 5.31 -65.75 -64.73
C ALA A 495 5.79 -65.08 -66.04
N PRO A 496 5.67 -63.74 -66.29
CA PRO A 496 5.19 -62.57 -65.49
C PRO A 496 3.81 -62.02 -66.01
N THR A 497 3.11 -60.95 -65.57
CA THR A 497 3.35 -59.49 -65.25
C THR A 497 3.98 -58.64 -66.40
N PRO A 498 3.83 -57.29 -66.50
CA PRO A 498 3.13 -56.31 -65.62
C PRO A 498 2.28 -55.19 -66.35
N ALA A 499 1.75 -54.22 -65.58
CA ALA A 499 1.53 -52.78 -65.94
C ALA A 499 0.42 -52.37 -66.97
N ALA A 500 -0.23 -51.19 -66.91
CA ALA A 500 -0.29 -50.13 -65.87
C ALA A 500 -1.53 -49.18 -65.99
N THR A 501 -1.75 -48.42 -64.91
CA THR A 501 -2.52 -47.16 -64.65
C THR A 501 -2.26 -45.99 -65.65
N PRO A 502 -2.90 -44.78 -65.54
CA PRO A 502 -3.81 -44.16 -64.52
C PRO A 502 -5.22 -43.77 -65.07
N ALA A 503 -6.24 -43.27 -64.35
CA ALA A 503 -6.44 -42.04 -63.50
C ALA A 503 -6.24 -40.69 -64.25
N PRO A 504 -6.80 -39.52 -63.82
CA PRO A 504 -7.49 -39.17 -62.55
C PRO A 504 -8.74 -38.21 -62.64
N ALA A 505 -9.31 -37.85 -61.47
CA ALA A 505 -9.93 -36.54 -61.09
C ALA A 505 -11.15 -35.95 -61.89
N ALA A 506 -11.99 -35.02 -61.39
CA ALA A 506 -12.54 -34.61 -60.08
C ALA A 506 -13.63 -33.50 -60.36
N SER A 507 -14.30 -32.71 -59.48
CA SER A 507 -14.43 -32.53 -58.01
C SER A 507 -15.57 -31.50 -57.72
N GLN A 508 -16.28 -31.63 -56.58
CA GLN A 508 -17.01 -30.54 -55.85
C GLN A 508 -18.24 -29.88 -56.53
N ALA A 509 -19.21 -29.23 -55.85
CA ALA A 509 -19.64 -29.26 -54.44
C ALA A 509 -21.03 -28.59 -54.20
N ALA A 510 -21.62 -28.86 -53.02
CA ALA A 510 -22.47 -28.00 -52.16
C ALA A 510 -23.90 -27.50 -52.56
N ALA A 511 -24.83 -27.71 -51.61
CA ALA A 511 -26.04 -26.92 -51.25
C ALA A 511 -27.20 -26.72 -52.26
N GLY A 512 -28.47 -26.61 -51.84
CA GLY A 512 -29.05 -26.86 -50.50
C GLY A 512 -30.47 -26.28 -50.27
N THR A 513 -31.23 -26.86 -49.32
CA THR A 513 -32.52 -26.37 -48.71
C THR A 513 -33.77 -26.24 -49.60
N GLY A 514 -34.99 -26.46 -49.04
CA GLY A 514 -36.23 -26.24 -49.83
C GLY A 514 -37.64 -26.53 -49.26
N GLY A 515 -37.84 -27.09 -48.05
CA GLY A 515 -39.19 -27.30 -47.46
C GLY A 515 -40.06 -28.40 -48.09
N GLY A 516 -41.27 -28.71 -47.59
CA GLY A 516 -41.87 -28.27 -46.32
C GLY A 516 -43.35 -28.70 -46.14
N ASN A 517 -43.74 -29.08 -44.91
CA ASN A 517 -45.10 -29.46 -44.47
C ASN A 517 -45.66 -30.79 -45.09
N LYS A 518 -46.64 -31.50 -44.50
CA LYS A 518 -47.69 -31.09 -43.54
C LYS A 518 -48.29 -32.27 -42.73
N LYS A 519 -48.90 -31.96 -41.57
CA LYS A 519 -50.19 -32.51 -41.08
C LYS A 519 -50.25 -33.85 -40.28
N LYS A 520 -50.39 -33.69 -38.95
CA LYS A 520 -51.14 -34.56 -37.98
C LYS A 520 -50.58 -35.95 -37.63
N ASN A 521 -50.82 -36.52 -36.42
CA ASN A 521 -51.06 -35.94 -35.08
C ASN A 521 -50.94 -37.03 -33.97
N LYS A 522 -50.61 -36.60 -32.74
CA LYS A 522 -51.00 -37.22 -31.45
C LYS A 522 -50.60 -38.68 -31.11
N LYS A 523 -49.71 -38.74 -30.10
CA LYS A 523 -49.86 -39.48 -28.81
C LYS A 523 -49.58 -41.00 -28.72
N LYS A 524 -48.47 -41.28 -27.99
CA LYS A 524 -48.47 -41.75 -26.56
C LYS A 524 -47.95 -43.18 -26.25
N LYS A 525 -46.66 -43.25 -25.92
CA LYS A 525 -46.07 -43.85 -24.69
C LYS A 525 -46.30 -45.34 -24.39
N GLY A 526 -45.28 -46.14 -24.70
CA GLY A 526 -44.91 -47.44 -24.09
C GLY A 526 -43.62 -47.92 -24.78
N LYS A 527 -42.54 -48.44 -24.20
CA LYS A 527 -42.13 -49.03 -22.89
C LYS A 527 -41.67 -50.47 -23.15
N GLY A 528 -40.37 -50.71 -23.02
CA GLY A 528 -39.73 -52.04 -23.17
C GLY A 528 -39.29 -52.34 -24.61
N GLY A 529 -38.29 -53.21 -24.83
CA GLY A 529 -37.43 -53.79 -23.80
C GLY A 529 -36.60 -55.02 -24.22
N ALA A 530 -35.45 -54.79 -24.86
CA ALA A 530 -34.27 -55.67 -24.96
C ALA A 530 -34.36 -57.07 -25.62
N THR A 531 -33.26 -57.41 -26.33
CA THR A 531 -32.91 -58.76 -26.87
C THR A 531 -33.78 -59.25 -28.05
N THR A 532 -33.34 -60.09 -29.00
CA THR A 532 -32.14 -60.98 -29.11
C THR A 532 -31.54 -61.01 -30.55
N ALA A 533 -30.37 -61.64 -30.70
CA ALA A 533 -29.90 -62.46 -31.85
C ALA A 533 -29.70 -61.87 -33.28
N ALA A 534 -28.42 -61.62 -33.60
CA ALA A 534 -27.59 -62.36 -34.58
C ALA A 534 -27.91 -62.49 -36.10
N ALA A 535 -26.80 -62.40 -36.87
CA ALA A 535 -26.50 -62.98 -38.21
C ALA A 535 -27.03 -62.31 -39.51
N ALA A 536 -26.09 -62.20 -40.48
CA ALA A 536 -26.16 -62.20 -41.96
C ALA A 536 -27.40 -61.64 -42.71
N ALA A 537 -27.29 -60.91 -43.84
CA ALA A 537 -26.20 -60.66 -44.80
C ALA A 537 -26.39 -59.29 -45.55
N PRO A 538 -25.39 -58.75 -46.28
CA PRO A 538 -25.56 -57.58 -47.19
C PRO A 538 -26.45 -57.92 -48.41
N ALA A 539 -27.29 -57.01 -48.96
CA ALA A 539 -27.01 -55.83 -49.83
C ALA A 539 -26.65 -56.22 -51.31
N VAL A 540 -26.94 -55.45 -52.38
CA VAL A 540 -27.59 -54.12 -52.56
C VAL A 540 -27.98 -53.88 -54.05
N GLU A 541 -29.01 -53.05 -54.34
CA GLU A 541 -29.25 -52.25 -55.61
C GLU A 541 -29.36 -52.97 -56.99
N ALA A 542 -29.77 -52.35 -58.12
CA ALA A 542 -30.73 -51.26 -58.44
C ALA A 542 -30.94 -51.14 -59.99
N ALA A 543 -31.78 -50.17 -60.43
CA ALA A 543 -31.74 -49.47 -61.75
C ALA A 543 -32.08 -50.27 -63.04
N VAL A 544 -32.37 -49.69 -64.22
CA VAL A 544 -33.21 -48.53 -64.66
C VAL A 544 -33.36 -48.62 -66.21
N GLU A 545 -34.39 -48.02 -66.80
CA GLU A 545 -34.65 -48.00 -68.26
C GLU A 545 -33.70 -47.06 -69.06
N THR A 546 -33.44 -47.36 -70.34
CA THR A 546 -32.91 -46.44 -71.38
C THR A 546 -33.47 -46.85 -72.79
N PRO A 547 -33.17 -46.19 -73.94
CA PRO A 547 -33.96 -45.06 -74.48
C PRO A 547 -34.29 -45.19 -76.00
N GLU A 548 -34.84 -44.13 -76.66
CA GLU A 548 -34.38 -43.49 -77.93
C GLU A 548 -35.45 -42.56 -78.62
N PRO A 549 -35.09 -41.70 -79.62
CA PRO A 549 -35.94 -40.56 -80.04
C PRO A 549 -36.22 -40.30 -81.56
N ALA A 550 -37.34 -39.57 -81.82
CA ALA A 550 -37.58 -38.51 -82.85
C ALA A 550 -37.88 -38.77 -84.37
N ILE A 551 -39.19 -38.64 -84.73
CA ILE A 551 -39.92 -37.80 -85.79
C ILE A 551 -39.19 -37.19 -87.04
N PRO A 552 -39.88 -36.80 -88.18
CA PRO A 552 -41.11 -35.93 -88.25
C PRO A 552 -42.13 -36.03 -89.46
N ALA A 553 -43.19 -35.17 -89.41
CA ALA A 553 -44.10 -34.64 -90.47
C ALA A 553 -45.61 -35.07 -90.49
N GLU A 554 -46.48 -34.21 -91.07
CA GLU A 554 -47.96 -34.04 -90.84
C GLU A 554 -48.71 -33.67 -92.19
N PRO A 555 -50.00 -33.22 -92.32
CA PRO A 555 -51.13 -32.96 -91.37
C PRO A 555 -52.59 -33.32 -91.85
N GLU A 556 -53.62 -32.93 -91.07
CA GLU A 556 -55.09 -32.75 -91.40
C GLU A 556 -55.95 -33.99 -91.81
N GLY A 557 -57.31 -33.95 -91.91
CA GLY A 557 -58.35 -32.89 -91.78
C GLY A 557 -59.80 -33.47 -91.60
N ASN A 558 -60.90 -32.69 -91.76
CA ASN A 558 -62.30 -33.15 -91.51
C ASN A 558 -63.44 -32.41 -92.29
N ALA A 559 -64.54 -33.11 -92.67
CA ALA A 559 -65.81 -32.48 -93.11
C ALA A 559 -67.11 -33.33 -93.05
N GLU A 560 -67.11 -34.61 -93.49
CA GLU A 560 -68.36 -35.34 -93.84
C GLU A 560 -69.14 -35.94 -92.64
N LEU A 561 -68.72 -35.66 -91.41
CA LEU A 561 -69.11 -36.41 -90.20
C LEU A 561 -70.58 -36.28 -89.78
N GLU A 562 -71.23 -35.12 -89.94
CA GLU A 562 -72.48 -34.84 -89.21
C GLU A 562 -73.69 -35.67 -89.66
N ALA A 563 -73.78 -36.00 -90.95
CA ALA A 563 -74.88 -36.82 -91.47
C ALA A 563 -74.78 -38.29 -91.02
N GLU A 564 -73.57 -38.83 -90.95
CA GLU A 564 -73.33 -40.22 -90.57
C GLU A 564 -73.44 -40.42 -89.04
N ILE A 565 -73.06 -39.41 -88.25
CA ILE A 565 -73.25 -39.36 -86.79
C ILE A 565 -74.72 -39.62 -86.37
N ALA A 566 -75.70 -39.20 -87.16
CA ALA A 566 -77.11 -39.46 -86.85
C ALA A 566 -77.47 -40.95 -86.98
N LYS A 567 -76.99 -41.60 -88.04
CA LYS A 567 -77.25 -43.01 -88.35
C LYS A 567 -76.48 -43.96 -87.43
N LEU A 568 -75.22 -43.59 -87.14
CA LEU A 568 -74.36 -44.31 -86.19
C LEU A 568 -74.96 -44.34 -84.77
N LYS A 569 -75.71 -43.32 -84.33
CA LYS A 569 -76.30 -43.29 -82.97
C LYS A 569 -77.36 -44.36 -82.74
N GLU A 570 -78.18 -44.66 -83.74
CA GLU A 570 -79.21 -45.70 -83.63
C GLU A 570 -78.58 -47.11 -83.71
N GLU A 571 -77.60 -47.29 -84.60
CA GLU A 571 -76.88 -48.57 -84.74
C GLU A 571 -75.92 -48.87 -83.56
N VAL A 572 -75.39 -47.84 -82.89
CA VAL A 572 -74.63 -47.98 -81.63
C VAL A 572 -75.53 -48.46 -80.50
N ALA A 573 -76.75 -47.92 -80.37
CA ALA A 573 -77.66 -48.31 -79.29
C ALA A 573 -78.03 -49.80 -79.33
N GLU A 574 -78.25 -50.39 -80.52
CA GLU A 574 -78.46 -51.84 -80.62
C GLU A 574 -77.17 -52.63 -80.30
N LYS A 575 -76.02 -52.20 -80.85
CA LYS A 575 -74.71 -52.84 -80.64
C LYS A 575 -74.29 -52.86 -79.18
N ASP A 576 -74.49 -51.78 -78.43
CA ASP A 576 -74.16 -51.71 -76.99
C ASP A 576 -74.88 -52.81 -76.19
N THR A 577 -76.15 -53.09 -76.49
CA THR A 577 -76.90 -54.17 -75.79
C THR A 577 -76.43 -55.58 -76.16
N GLN A 578 -75.75 -55.77 -77.29
CA GLN A 578 -75.09 -57.04 -77.62
C GLN A 578 -73.68 -57.11 -77.02
N ILE A 579 -72.93 -56.00 -77.03
CA ILE A 579 -71.62 -55.86 -76.41
C ILE A 579 -71.69 -56.16 -74.91
N GLU A 580 -72.73 -55.68 -74.19
CA GLU A 580 -72.90 -55.95 -72.75
C GLU A 580 -73.21 -57.42 -72.43
N ARG A 581 -73.70 -58.20 -73.40
CA ARG A 581 -73.91 -59.66 -73.28
C ARG A 581 -72.66 -60.47 -73.64
N LEU A 582 -71.91 -60.04 -74.65
CA LEU A 582 -70.69 -60.73 -75.10
C LEU A 582 -69.49 -60.47 -74.18
N SER A 583 -69.31 -59.24 -73.68
CA SER A 583 -68.28 -58.90 -72.69
C SER A 583 -68.36 -59.74 -71.41
N LYS A 584 -69.57 -60.03 -70.91
CA LYS A 584 -69.81 -60.92 -69.77
C LYS A 584 -69.48 -62.40 -70.05
N ARG A 585 -69.23 -62.78 -71.31
CA ARG A 585 -68.85 -64.14 -71.72
C ARG A 585 -67.37 -64.30 -72.08
N ARG A 586 -66.57 -63.22 -72.06
CA ARG A 586 -65.17 -63.23 -72.51
C ARG A 586 -64.14 -63.60 -71.43
N LYS A 587 -64.55 -63.62 -70.15
CA LYS A 587 -63.69 -63.86 -68.98
C LYS A 587 -63.30 -65.33 -68.71
N THR A 588 -63.38 -66.20 -69.72
CA THR A 588 -62.93 -67.61 -69.64
C THR A 588 -62.16 -68.01 -70.91
N GLU A 589 -61.69 -67.03 -71.67
CA GLU A 589 -60.85 -67.18 -72.88
C GLU A 589 -59.46 -66.53 -72.68
N GLU A 590 -59.25 -65.91 -71.51
CA GLU A 590 -58.01 -65.25 -71.06
C GLU A 590 -57.11 -66.30 -70.37
N ASP A 591 -57.65 -67.01 -69.37
CA ASP A 591 -57.01 -68.14 -68.65
C ASP A 591 -56.39 -69.19 -69.59
N LEU A 592 -57.05 -69.49 -70.72
CA LEU A 592 -56.62 -70.48 -71.72
C LEU A 592 -55.50 -69.98 -72.64
N ARG A 593 -55.09 -68.71 -72.55
CA ARG A 593 -53.95 -68.17 -73.29
C ARG A 593 -52.68 -68.20 -72.46
N GLU A 594 -52.77 -67.81 -71.19
CA GLU A 594 -51.65 -67.86 -70.24
C GLU A 594 -51.08 -69.28 -70.11
N GLU A 595 -51.94 -70.31 -70.11
CA GLU A 595 -51.51 -71.72 -70.04
C GLU A 595 -50.82 -72.20 -71.34
N ILE A 596 -51.15 -71.64 -72.51
CA ILE A 596 -50.48 -71.94 -73.79
C ILE A 596 -49.14 -71.20 -73.88
N GLU A 597 -49.09 -69.95 -73.45
CA GLU A 597 -47.89 -69.10 -73.48
C GLU A 597 -46.81 -69.66 -72.53
N SER A 598 -47.20 -70.06 -71.32
CA SER A 598 -46.35 -70.80 -70.37
C SER A 598 -45.78 -72.09 -70.95
N LEU A 599 -46.57 -72.88 -71.68
CA LEU A 599 -46.08 -74.12 -72.31
C LEU A 599 -45.12 -73.85 -73.49
N GLN A 600 -45.19 -72.67 -74.12
CA GLN A 600 -44.23 -72.26 -75.15
C GLN A 600 -42.91 -71.78 -74.54
N GLU A 601 -42.93 -70.97 -73.48
CA GLU A 601 -41.72 -70.58 -72.74
C GLU A 601 -40.96 -71.80 -72.21
N ASN A 602 -41.66 -72.73 -71.55
CA ASN A 602 -41.02 -73.93 -70.98
C ASN A 602 -40.32 -74.79 -72.06
N LEU A 603 -40.88 -74.88 -73.27
CA LEU A 603 -40.26 -75.62 -74.37
C LEU A 603 -39.02 -74.90 -74.93
N LEU A 604 -39.02 -73.56 -74.90
CA LEU A 604 -37.94 -72.71 -75.40
C LEU A 604 -36.73 -72.74 -74.44
N THR A 605 -36.96 -72.65 -73.12
CA THR A 605 -35.92 -72.78 -72.09
C THR A 605 -35.24 -74.15 -72.13
N ILE A 606 -35.99 -75.25 -72.28
CA ILE A 606 -35.41 -76.60 -72.46
C ILE A 606 -34.58 -76.70 -73.75
N GLY A 607 -34.95 -75.95 -74.80
CA GLY A 607 -34.15 -75.81 -76.01
C GLY A 607 -32.81 -75.09 -75.76
N GLN A 608 -32.84 -74.01 -74.97
CA GLN A 608 -31.67 -73.21 -74.59
C GLN A 608 -30.65 -74.06 -73.80
N ASP A 609 -31.10 -74.74 -72.75
CA ASP A 609 -30.26 -75.60 -71.87
C ASP A 609 -29.52 -76.69 -72.66
N HIS A 610 -30.19 -77.29 -73.65
CA HIS A 610 -29.61 -78.30 -74.53
C HIS A 610 -28.59 -77.77 -75.55
N VAL A 611 -28.58 -76.45 -75.82
CA VAL A 611 -27.50 -75.81 -76.60
C VAL A 611 -26.30 -75.53 -75.68
N GLU A 612 -26.51 -74.89 -74.53
CA GLU A 612 -25.43 -74.56 -73.59
C GLU A 612 -24.66 -75.79 -73.12
N ALA A 613 -25.35 -76.88 -72.77
CA ALA A 613 -24.72 -78.14 -72.39
C ALA A 613 -23.83 -78.73 -73.52
N LYS A 614 -24.15 -78.43 -74.78
CA LYS A 614 -23.47 -78.94 -75.97
C LYS A 614 -22.29 -78.08 -76.41
N GLU A 615 -22.25 -76.83 -75.98
CA GLU A 615 -21.09 -75.94 -76.12
C GLU A 615 -20.07 -76.18 -75.02
N LYS A 616 -20.52 -76.29 -73.75
CA LYS A 616 -19.67 -76.63 -72.60
C LYS A 616 -18.95 -77.98 -72.76
N ILE A 617 -19.57 -78.97 -73.43
CA ILE A 617 -18.90 -80.23 -73.80
C ILE A 617 -17.75 -80.00 -74.81
N LYS A 618 -17.89 -79.09 -75.78
CA LYS A 618 -16.83 -78.81 -76.77
C LYS A 618 -15.65 -78.06 -76.16
N GLU A 619 -15.88 -77.13 -75.24
CA GLU A 619 -14.81 -76.47 -74.48
C GLU A 619 -14.01 -77.51 -73.69
N LEU A 620 -14.68 -78.38 -72.94
CA LEU A 620 -14.04 -79.47 -72.18
C LEU A 620 -13.31 -80.50 -73.06
N GLU A 621 -13.74 -80.70 -74.32
CA GLU A 621 -13.01 -81.53 -75.29
C GLU A 621 -11.77 -80.82 -75.87
N ALA A 622 -11.80 -79.50 -76.01
CA ALA A 622 -10.65 -78.69 -76.44
C ALA A 622 -9.58 -78.57 -75.33
N GLU A 623 -9.97 -78.20 -74.11
CA GLU A 623 -9.07 -78.11 -72.95
C GLU A 623 -8.35 -79.45 -72.68
N LYS A 624 -9.05 -80.57 -72.87
CA LYS A 624 -8.52 -81.92 -72.70
C LYS A 624 -7.51 -82.34 -73.78
N LEU A 625 -7.51 -81.69 -74.95
CA LEU A 625 -6.45 -81.83 -75.95
C LEU A 625 -5.24 -80.95 -75.58
N GLU A 626 -5.49 -79.71 -75.14
CA GLU A 626 -4.43 -78.76 -74.80
C GLU A 626 -3.63 -79.18 -73.56
N LEU A 627 -4.31 -79.65 -72.50
CA LEU A 627 -3.66 -80.24 -71.33
C LEU A 627 -2.82 -81.48 -71.68
N LYS A 628 -3.23 -82.29 -72.66
CA LYS A 628 -2.42 -83.42 -73.15
C LYS A 628 -1.15 -82.97 -73.86
N THR A 629 -1.20 -81.89 -74.64
CA THR A 629 0.02 -81.34 -75.26
C THR A 629 0.95 -80.70 -74.22
N GLN A 630 0.40 -80.01 -73.21
CA GLN A 630 1.20 -79.45 -72.12
C GLN A 630 1.90 -80.55 -71.32
N ILE A 631 1.20 -81.63 -70.94
CA ILE A 631 1.80 -82.78 -70.25
C ILE A 631 2.99 -83.36 -71.04
N ALA A 632 2.91 -83.46 -72.37
CA ALA A 632 3.99 -84.01 -73.18
C ALA A 632 5.26 -83.13 -73.22
N ASP A 633 5.13 -81.79 -73.22
CA ASP A 633 6.28 -80.87 -73.17
C ASP A 633 6.84 -80.69 -71.74
N LEU A 634 5.97 -80.82 -70.73
CA LEU A 634 6.37 -80.98 -69.34
C LEU A 634 7.16 -82.29 -69.17
N GLU A 635 6.69 -83.39 -69.75
CA GLU A 635 7.36 -84.70 -69.86
C GLU A 635 8.67 -84.69 -70.68
N LYS A 636 9.18 -83.52 -71.06
CA LYS A 636 10.46 -83.34 -71.77
C LYS A 636 11.55 -82.58 -71.00
N LYS A 637 11.21 -81.96 -69.85
CA LYS A 637 12.08 -80.94 -69.20
C LYS A 637 12.91 -81.39 -67.97
N ILE A 638 12.88 -82.67 -67.57
CA ILE A 638 13.51 -83.19 -66.32
C ILE A 638 14.59 -84.21 -66.61
N ASP A 639 14.44 -84.94 -67.72
CA ASP A 639 15.51 -85.73 -68.31
C ASP A 639 16.72 -84.84 -68.73
N SER A 640 16.54 -83.51 -68.62
CA SER A 640 17.52 -82.45 -68.81
C SER A 640 17.89 -81.66 -67.53
N SER A 641 17.41 -82.03 -66.33
CA SER A 641 17.63 -81.25 -65.09
C SER A 641 18.04 -82.10 -63.87
N ALA A 642 18.95 -83.06 -64.08
CA ALA A 642 19.37 -84.05 -63.07
C ALA A 642 20.86 -83.94 -62.66
N SER A 643 21.41 -82.73 -62.55
CA SER A 643 22.73 -82.51 -61.97
C SER A 643 22.95 -81.04 -61.55
N ASP A 644 22.94 -80.75 -60.25
CA ASP A 644 23.70 -79.62 -59.67
C ASP A 644 23.79 -79.73 -58.13
N ALA A 645 24.91 -79.28 -57.56
CA ALA A 645 25.26 -79.54 -56.15
C ALA A 645 24.89 -78.41 -55.16
N GLU A 646 24.47 -77.23 -55.64
CA GLU A 646 24.29 -76.04 -54.82
C GLU A 646 23.07 -76.03 -53.87
N ALA A 647 22.12 -76.97 -54.05
CA ALA A 647 20.90 -76.99 -53.24
C ALA A 647 21.17 -77.30 -51.77
N SER A 648 22.11 -78.21 -51.48
CA SER A 648 22.36 -78.72 -50.13
C SER A 648 22.91 -77.67 -49.17
N THR A 649 23.64 -76.66 -49.66
CA THR A 649 24.22 -75.61 -48.83
C THR A 649 23.23 -74.52 -48.44
N LYS A 650 22.22 -74.28 -49.27
CA LYS A 650 21.16 -73.26 -49.02
C LYS A 650 20.22 -73.75 -47.90
N LEU A 651 19.76 -74.99 -48.02
CA LEU A 651 18.95 -75.70 -47.03
C LEU A 651 19.63 -75.78 -45.64
N GLN A 652 20.96 -75.92 -45.60
CA GLN A 652 21.73 -75.88 -44.35
C GLN A 652 21.66 -74.50 -43.68
N SER A 653 21.87 -73.41 -44.43
CA SER A 653 21.79 -72.04 -43.90
C SER A 653 20.37 -71.65 -43.46
N GLU A 654 19.35 -72.15 -44.15
CA GLU A 654 17.94 -71.94 -43.78
C GLU A 654 17.64 -72.62 -42.44
N MET A 655 18.08 -73.87 -42.25
CA MET A 655 17.93 -74.59 -40.97
C MET A 655 18.64 -73.93 -39.78
N ASP A 656 19.78 -73.26 -39.99
CA ASP A 656 20.43 -72.50 -38.92
C ASP A 656 19.75 -71.15 -38.66
N SER A 657 19.23 -70.49 -39.70
CA SER A 657 18.40 -69.27 -39.52
C SER A 657 17.11 -69.54 -38.75
N LEU A 658 16.46 -70.68 -38.99
CA LEU A 658 15.22 -71.07 -38.30
C LEU A 658 15.44 -71.39 -36.81
N LYS A 659 16.65 -71.85 -36.43
CA LYS A 659 17.05 -71.98 -35.01
C LYS A 659 17.25 -70.62 -34.37
N THR A 660 17.90 -69.67 -35.04
CA THR A 660 18.03 -68.31 -34.51
C THR A 660 16.68 -67.61 -34.37
N GLU A 661 15.75 -67.77 -35.33
CA GLU A 661 14.38 -67.27 -35.18
C GLU A 661 13.63 -67.95 -34.00
N TYR A 662 13.85 -69.25 -33.75
CA TYR A 662 13.26 -69.95 -32.60
C TYR A 662 13.81 -69.48 -31.24
N ASP A 663 15.13 -69.37 -31.08
CA ASP A 663 15.71 -68.88 -29.83
C ASP A 663 15.41 -67.38 -29.60
N GLU A 664 15.36 -66.55 -30.66
CA GLU A 664 14.82 -65.19 -30.57
C GLU A 664 13.34 -65.17 -30.10
N LEU A 665 12.49 -66.07 -30.63
CA LEU A 665 11.07 -66.13 -30.25
C LEU A 665 10.88 -66.58 -28.80
N LYS A 666 11.78 -67.43 -28.32
CA LYS A 666 11.88 -67.89 -26.94
C LYS A 666 12.37 -66.76 -26.01
N GLU A 667 13.38 -65.98 -26.39
CA GLU A 667 13.75 -64.76 -25.68
C GLU A 667 12.58 -63.78 -25.59
N LYS A 668 11.92 -63.47 -26.72
CA LYS A 668 10.73 -62.61 -26.78
C LYS A 668 9.58 -63.14 -25.90
N THR A 669 9.44 -64.46 -25.77
CA THR A 669 8.48 -65.07 -24.84
C THR A 669 8.88 -64.83 -23.37
N THR A 670 10.16 -64.95 -23.02
CA THR A 670 10.64 -64.65 -21.66
C THR A 670 10.55 -63.16 -21.30
N THR A 671 10.78 -62.24 -22.24
CA THR A 671 10.59 -60.81 -21.99
C THR A 671 9.12 -60.47 -21.81
N LEU A 672 8.21 -61.01 -22.63
CA LEU A 672 6.76 -60.83 -22.44
C LEU A 672 6.27 -61.41 -21.11
N GLN A 673 6.86 -62.51 -20.62
CA GLN A 673 6.57 -63.05 -19.29
C GLN A 673 7.08 -62.14 -18.16
N ALA A 674 8.24 -61.50 -18.33
CA ALA A 674 8.74 -60.50 -17.39
C ALA A 674 7.88 -59.22 -17.39
N ASP A 675 7.49 -58.72 -18.56
CA ASP A 675 6.61 -57.56 -18.73
C ASP A 675 5.22 -57.81 -18.13
N LEU A 676 4.67 -59.02 -18.29
CA LEU A 676 3.42 -59.42 -17.62
C LEU A 676 3.56 -59.36 -16.09
N GLY A 677 4.69 -59.84 -15.55
CA GLY A 677 5.01 -59.76 -14.12
C GLY A 677 5.13 -58.31 -13.64
N ALA A 678 5.83 -57.46 -14.39
CA ALA A 678 5.96 -56.03 -14.10
C ALA A 678 4.60 -55.31 -14.14
N ALA A 679 3.75 -55.61 -15.13
CA ALA A 679 2.41 -55.07 -15.24
C ALA A 679 1.50 -55.50 -14.07
N GLN A 680 1.60 -56.76 -13.62
CA GLN A 680 0.90 -57.24 -12.43
C GLN A 680 1.36 -56.55 -11.15
N GLN A 681 2.68 -56.35 -10.97
CA GLN A 681 3.22 -55.59 -9.83
C GLN A 681 2.80 -54.12 -9.85
N LEU A 682 2.80 -53.48 -11.02
CA LEU A 682 2.31 -52.10 -11.21
C LEU A 682 0.82 -51.99 -10.87
N ALA A 683 0.00 -52.96 -11.28
CA ALA A 683 -1.43 -53.00 -10.96
C ALA A 683 -1.68 -53.21 -9.45
N GLN A 684 -0.91 -54.09 -8.80
CA GLN A 684 -0.99 -54.29 -7.35
C GLN A 684 -0.57 -53.04 -6.57
N ASN A 685 0.50 -52.35 -6.99
CA ASN A 685 0.94 -51.12 -6.34
C ASN A 685 -0.10 -50.01 -6.53
N ARG A 686 -0.61 -49.77 -7.75
CA ARG A 686 -1.72 -48.81 -7.98
C ARG A 686 -2.97 -49.12 -7.16
N PHE A 687 -3.24 -50.39 -6.83
CA PHE A 687 -4.35 -50.75 -5.94
C PHE A 687 -4.07 -50.39 -4.47
N LYS A 688 -2.82 -50.50 -4.00
CA LYS A 688 -2.38 -49.98 -2.69
C LYS A 688 -2.48 -48.46 -2.67
N ASP A 689 -1.91 -47.78 -3.67
CA ASP A 689 -1.95 -46.31 -3.80
C ASP A 689 -3.39 -45.79 -3.74
N LEU A 690 -4.33 -46.41 -4.46
CA LEU A 690 -5.76 -46.07 -4.45
C LEU A 690 -6.46 -46.38 -3.12
N THR A 691 -5.92 -47.29 -2.30
CA THR A 691 -6.42 -47.61 -0.96
C THR A 691 -5.89 -46.61 0.06
N GLU A 692 -4.61 -46.28 0.00
CA GLU A 692 -3.98 -45.24 0.82
C GLU A 692 -4.58 -43.86 0.54
N LEU A 693 -4.83 -43.52 -0.73
CA LEU A 693 -5.55 -42.30 -1.12
C LEU A 693 -6.98 -42.24 -0.55
N ARG A 694 -7.68 -43.38 -0.47
CA ARG A 694 -9.00 -43.46 0.17
C ARG A 694 -8.92 -43.26 1.68
N GLU A 695 -7.92 -43.85 2.35
CA GLU A 695 -7.67 -43.62 3.77
C GLU A 695 -7.33 -42.15 4.07
N VAL A 696 -6.47 -41.52 3.27
CA VAL A 696 -6.13 -40.10 3.40
C VAL A 696 -7.36 -39.23 3.21
N LEU A 697 -8.19 -39.49 2.19
CA LEU A 697 -9.44 -38.76 1.97
C LEU A 697 -10.44 -38.97 3.13
N GLN A 698 -10.53 -40.18 3.68
CA GLN A 698 -11.37 -40.49 4.84
C GLN A 698 -10.88 -39.81 6.13
N LYS A 699 -9.56 -39.65 6.31
CA LYS A 699 -8.94 -38.92 7.44
C LYS A 699 -9.09 -37.39 7.29
N ALA A 700 -9.01 -36.86 6.06
CA ALA A 700 -9.21 -35.43 5.78
C ALA A 700 -10.68 -34.96 5.90
N GLN A 701 -11.67 -35.84 5.71
CA GLN A 701 -13.08 -35.48 5.85
C GLN A 701 -13.51 -34.92 7.22
N PRO A 702 -13.14 -35.51 8.39
CA PRO A 702 -13.44 -34.91 9.69
C PRO A 702 -12.66 -33.61 9.94
N GLU A 703 -11.42 -33.48 9.49
CA GLU A 703 -10.64 -32.23 9.57
C GLU A 703 -11.34 -31.10 8.80
N LEU A 704 -11.83 -31.39 7.59
CA LEU A 704 -12.68 -30.50 6.79
C LEU A 704 -14.05 -30.20 7.43
N LYS A 705 -14.47 -30.90 8.48
CA LYS A 705 -15.65 -30.54 9.30
C LYS A 705 -15.24 -29.66 10.48
N SER A 706 -14.13 -29.95 11.14
CA SER A 706 -13.54 -29.13 12.21
C SER A 706 -13.23 -27.73 11.69
N LEU A 707 -12.45 -27.60 10.61
CA LEU A 707 -12.12 -26.33 9.95
C LEU A 707 -13.36 -25.53 9.53
N ARG A 708 -14.48 -26.18 9.19
CA ARG A 708 -15.74 -25.49 8.89
C ARG A 708 -16.42 -24.97 10.16
N GLN A 709 -16.42 -25.73 11.25
CA GLN A 709 -16.92 -25.30 12.55
C GLN A 709 -16.07 -24.15 13.13
N GLU A 710 -14.74 -24.25 13.04
CA GLU A 710 -13.80 -23.19 13.37
C GLU A 710 -14.01 -21.94 12.50
N SER A 711 -14.26 -22.09 11.19
CA SER A 711 -14.61 -20.95 10.33
C SER A 711 -15.94 -20.29 10.69
N ALA A 712 -16.83 -20.98 11.41
CA ALA A 712 -18.08 -20.43 11.91
C ALA A 712 -17.89 -19.70 13.25
N THR A 713 -17.12 -20.27 14.18
CA THR A 713 -16.78 -19.59 15.46
C THR A 713 -15.86 -18.39 15.24
N LEU A 714 -14.99 -18.41 14.23
CA LEU A 714 -14.21 -17.25 13.78
C LEU A 714 -15.08 -16.14 13.16
N LYS A 715 -16.26 -16.46 12.62
CA LYS A 715 -17.24 -15.44 12.18
C LYS A 715 -17.96 -14.82 13.37
N THR A 716 -18.49 -15.62 14.30
CA THR A 716 -19.19 -15.08 15.48
C THR A 716 -18.26 -14.26 16.36
N THR A 717 -17.02 -14.72 16.59
CA THR A 717 -16.02 -13.93 17.35
C THR A 717 -15.58 -12.65 16.62
N LYS A 718 -15.53 -12.65 15.28
CA LYS A 718 -15.29 -11.43 14.49
C LYS A 718 -16.46 -10.44 14.59
N GLU A 719 -17.70 -10.94 14.63
CA GLU A 719 -18.91 -10.13 14.85
C GLU A 719 -18.95 -9.55 16.27
N GLU A 720 -18.61 -10.35 17.30
CA GLU A 720 -18.45 -9.87 18.68
C GLU A 720 -17.31 -8.84 18.85
N LEU A 721 -16.20 -9.01 18.12
CA LEU A 721 -15.12 -8.02 18.12
C LEU A 721 -15.57 -6.73 17.41
N ALA A 722 -16.40 -6.83 16.37
CA ALA A 722 -16.98 -5.67 15.70
C ALA A 722 -17.98 -4.91 16.60
N THR A 723 -18.83 -5.60 17.39
CA THR A 723 -19.71 -4.94 18.36
C THR A 723 -18.91 -4.28 19.49
N LYS A 724 -17.96 -4.99 20.11
CA LYS A 724 -17.06 -4.43 21.14
C LYS A 724 -16.24 -3.23 20.63
N THR A 725 -15.80 -3.27 19.37
CA THR A 725 -15.11 -2.13 18.72
C THR A 725 -16.04 -0.93 18.49
N LYS A 726 -17.32 -1.17 18.19
CA LYS A 726 -18.33 -0.10 18.08
C LYS A 726 -18.65 0.50 19.45
N GLU A 727 -18.84 -0.35 20.46
CA GLU A 727 -19.07 0.07 21.86
C GLU A 727 -17.91 0.92 22.38
N LEU A 728 -16.65 0.51 22.14
CA LEU A 728 -15.47 1.33 22.46
C LEU A 728 -15.53 2.71 21.78
N LYS A 729 -15.79 2.78 20.47
CA LYS A 729 -15.90 4.05 19.74
C LYS A 729 -17.04 4.93 20.23
N ASP A 730 -18.15 4.35 20.67
CA ASP A 730 -19.28 5.08 21.25
C ASP A 730 -19.03 5.48 22.71
N MET A 731 -18.13 4.80 23.45
CA MET A 731 -17.64 5.25 24.75
C MET A 731 -16.58 6.35 24.63
N GLU A 732 -15.65 6.25 23.66
CA GLU A 732 -14.69 7.33 23.36
C GLU A 732 -15.39 8.64 22.97
N LYS A 733 -16.52 8.59 22.24
CA LYS A 733 -17.35 9.77 21.94
C LYS A 733 -17.87 10.39 23.23
N ARG A 734 -18.52 9.59 24.09
CA ARG A 734 -19.02 10.05 25.40
C ARG A 734 -17.92 10.61 26.28
N GLU A 735 -16.72 10.04 26.25
CA GLU A 735 -15.55 10.58 26.96
C GLU A 735 -15.13 11.95 26.41
N LYS A 736 -15.07 12.11 25.08
CA LYS A 736 -14.75 13.37 24.40
C LYS A 736 -15.84 14.44 24.65
N ASP A 737 -17.10 14.05 24.73
CA ASP A 737 -18.23 14.94 25.03
C ASP A 737 -18.25 15.35 26.51
N LEU A 738 -18.03 14.41 27.43
CA LEU A 738 -17.86 14.72 28.86
C LEU A 738 -16.63 15.60 29.11
N LYS A 739 -15.53 15.43 28.37
CA LYS A 739 -14.38 16.33 28.41
C LYS A 739 -14.74 17.75 27.98
N ARG A 740 -15.48 17.93 26.87
CA ARG A 740 -16.01 19.23 26.43
C ARG A 740 -16.95 19.87 27.45
N ASP A 741 -17.77 19.07 28.12
CA ASP A 741 -18.66 19.55 29.19
C ASP A 741 -17.86 19.99 30.43
N VAL A 742 -16.82 19.23 30.83
CA VAL A 742 -15.90 19.61 31.90
C VAL A 742 -15.13 20.89 31.55
N GLU A 743 -14.61 21.02 30.32
CA GLU A 743 -13.97 22.24 29.83
C GLU A 743 -14.93 23.45 29.84
N ARG A 744 -16.20 23.25 29.48
CA ARG A 744 -17.23 24.30 29.53
C ARG A 744 -17.54 24.72 30.96
N VAL A 745 -17.68 23.75 31.88
CA VAL A 745 -17.89 24.02 33.31
C VAL A 745 -16.66 24.71 33.93
N GLN A 746 -15.44 24.33 33.52
CA GLN A 746 -14.20 24.96 33.99
C GLN A 746 -14.09 26.41 33.50
N LYS A 747 -14.46 26.70 32.24
CA LYS A 747 -14.56 28.09 31.74
C LYS A 747 -15.58 28.90 32.51
N LEU A 748 -16.81 28.39 32.65
CA LEU A 748 -17.85 29.05 33.45
C LEU A 748 -17.41 29.28 34.90
N ALA A 749 -16.62 28.38 35.49
CA ALA A 749 -16.06 28.56 36.83
C ALA A 749 -14.99 29.68 36.86
N SER A 750 -14.08 29.76 35.87
CA SER A 750 -13.12 30.87 35.79
C SER A 750 -13.80 32.21 35.51
N ASP A 751 -14.84 32.23 34.67
CA ASP A 751 -15.61 33.43 34.35
C ASP A 751 -16.27 33.98 35.63
N ARG A 752 -16.93 33.11 36.41
CA ARG A 752 -17.49 33.48 37.72
C ARG A 752 -16.42 33.86 38.75
N GLU A 753 -15.21 33.28 38.70
CA GLU A 753 -14.12 33.73 39.58
C GLU A 753 -13.62 35.13 39.19
N THR A 754 -13.59 35.47 37.90
CA THR A 754 -13.28 36.85 37.46
C THR A 754 -14.41 37.84 37.77
N GLU A 755 -15.67 37.44 37.66
CA GLU A 755 -16.83 38.22 38.08
C GLU A 755 -16.77 38.52 39.59
N ILE A 756 -16.50 37.51 40.41
CA ILE A 756 -16.34 37.66 41.87
C ILE A 756 -15.17 38.59 42.21
N LYS A 757 -14.03 38.49 41.52
CA LYS A 757 -12.89 39.42 41.70
C LYS A 757 -13.26 40.84 41.30
N GLY A 758 -13.89 41.05 40.15
CA GLY A 758 -14.36 42.37 39.71
C GLY A 758 -15.41 42.98 40.65
N LEU A 759 -16.27 42.17 41.27
CA LEU A 759 -17.22 42.61 42.29
C LEU A 759 -16.52 42.94 43.62
N GLN A 760 -15.49 42.18 44.02
CA GLN A 760 -14.65 42.50 45.19
C GLN A 760 -13.86 43.80 44.97
N GLU A 761 -13.26 43.99 43.80
CA GLU A 761 -12.57 45.22 43.42
C GLU A 761 -13.53 46.41 43.47
N LYS A 762 -14.70 46.32 42.83
CA LYS A 762 -15.77 47.35 42.91
C LYS A 762 -16.19 47.65 44.35
N LEU A 763 -16.33 46.64 45.21
CA LEU A 763 -16.63 46.84 46.62
C LEU A 763 -15.50 47.59 47.35
N THR A 764 -14.23 47.32 47.02
CA THR A 764 -13.11 48.11 47.58
C THR A 764 -13.03 49.52 47.02
N THR A 765 -13.36 49.77 45.74
CA THR A 765 -13.37 51.13 45.19
C THR A 765 -14.48 51.97 45.82
N GLU A 766 -15.68 51.42 45.99
CA GLU A 766 -16.79 52.08 46.69
C GLU A 766 -16.48 52.34 48.17
N THR A 767 -15.87 51.37 48.87
CA THR A 767 -15.43 51.55 50.26
C THR A 767 -14.43 52.70 50.38
N ASN A 768 -13.45 52.78 49.46
CA ASN A 768 -12.47 53.86 49.41
C ASN A 768 -13.09 55.21 48.97
N ALA A 769 -14.08 55.21 48.08
CA ALA A 769 -14.82 56.41 47.69
C ALA A 769 -15.62 56.98 48.88
N LYS A 770 -16.33 56.12 49.63
CA LYS A 770 -17.04 56.50 50.85
C LYS A 770 -16.09 57.11 51.89
N LEU A 771 -14.93 56.51 52.13
CA LEU A 771 -13.94 57.05 53.08
C LEU A 771 -13.46 58.45 52.66
N ARG A 772 -13.16 58.66 51.36
CA ARG A 772 -12.81 59.99 50.83
C ARG A 772 -13.93 61.01 50.98
N LEU A 773 -15.19 60.61 50.81
CA LEU A 773 -16.36 61.48 51.02
C LEU A 773 -16.53 61.86 52.49
N GLU A 774 -16.36 60.92 53.44
CA GLU A 774 -16.38 61.24 54.87
C GLU A 774 -15.25 62.23 55.25
N ASP A 775 -14.04 62.06 54.72
CA ASP A 775 -12.92 62.96 54.99
C ASP A 775 -13.09 64.34 54.33
N ALA A 776 -13.63 64.40 53.12
CA ALA A 776 -14.03 65.66 52.49
C ALA A 776 -15.10 66.40 53.30
N GLN A 777 -16.07 65.67 53.87
CA GLN A 777 -17.09 66.22 54.76
C GLN A 777 -16.50 66.73 56.09
N ARG A 778 -15.52 66.01 56.66
CA ARG A 778 -14.75 66.46 57.85
C ARG A 778 -13.98 67.75 57.58
N VAL A 779 -13.35 67.85 56.41
CA VAL A 779 -12.61 69.05 55.95
C VAL A 779 -13.56 70.23 55.73
N SER A 780 -14.63 70.05 54.95
CA SER A 780 -15.66 71.08 54.71
C SER A 780 -16.27 71.61 56.02
N GLY A 781 -16.61 70.71 56.95
CA GLY A 781 -17.12 71.09 58.27
C GLY A 781 -16.11 71.82 59.16
N ARG A 782 -14.80 71.67 58.95
CA ARG A 782 -13.76 72.48 59.62
C ARG A 782 -13.64 73.86 58.97
N ASP A 783 -13.65 73.89 57.65
CA ASP A 783 -13.37 75.10 56.88
C ASP A 783 -14.58 76.08 56.91
N LEU A 784 -15.81 75.56 57.03
CA LEU A 784 -17.00 76.35 57.36
C LEU A 784 -16.82 77.12 58.69
N ARG A 785 -16.46 76.42 59.77
CA ARG A 785 -16.23 77.04 61.11
C ARG A 785 -15.16 78.11 61.08
N ARG A 786 -14.16 77.94 60.21
CA ARG A 786 -13.12 78.96 59.96
C ARG A 786 -13.72 80.20 59.29
N SER A 787 -14.52 80.03 58.24
CA SER A 787 -15.19 81.16 57.57
C SER A 787 -16.18 81.89 58.47
N GLU A 788 -16.85 81.20 59.39
CA GLU A 788 -17.72 81.79 60.41
C GLU A 788 -16.93 82.68 61.39
N ALA A 789 -15.75 82.24 61.83
CA ALA A 789 -14.87 83.04 62.68
C ALA A 789 -14.31 84.27 61.93
N GLU A 790 -13.84 84.10 60.70
CA GLU A 790 -13.32 85.18 59.85
C GLU A 790 -14.42 86.23 59.54
N LYS A 791 -15.68 85.80 59.37
CA LYS A 791 -16.84 86.70 59.24
C LYS A 791 -17.06 87.57 60.49
N VAL A 792 -16.99 86.97 61.69
CA VAL A 792 -17.16 87.71 62.97
C VAL A 792 -16.07 88.76 63.16
N GLU A 793 -14.83 88.44 62.78
CA GLU A 793 -13.73 89.42 62.77
C GLU A 793 -13.98 90.59 61.81
N ILE A 794 -14.60 90.35 60.65
CA ILE A 794 -14.88 91.39 59.65
C ILE A 794 -15.99 92.34 60.15
N SER A 795 -17.06 91.83 60.75
CA SER A 795 -18.09 92.69 61.38
C SER A 795 -17.50 93.58 62.48
N ALA A 796 -16.64 93.03 63.34
CA ALA A 796 -15.98 93.78 64.42
C ALA A 796 -14.91 94.79 63.94
N LYS A 797 -14.59 94.79 62.64
CA LYS A 797 -13.76 95.82 61.97
C LYS A 797 -14.64 96.90 61.32
N ALA A 798 -15.75 96.52 60.70
CA ALA A 798 -16.71 97.47 60.10
C ALA A 798 -17.31 98.44 61.12
N GLU A 799 -17.75 97.96 62.29
CA GLU A 799 -18.32 98.78 63.37
C GLU A 799 -17.36 99.90 63.84
N LYS A 800 -16.04 99.68 63.77
CA LYS A 800 -15.03 100.67 64.13
C LYS A 800 -14.92 101.76 63.07
N THR A 801 -14.88 101.38 61.79
CA THR A 801 -14.82 102.34 60.67
C THR A 801 -16.07 103.23 60.59
N GLU A 802 -17.24 102.75 61.02
CA GLU A 802 -18.44 103.60 61.13
C GLU A 802 -18.37 104.64 62.27
N ALA A 803 -17.59 104.39 63.32
CA ALA A 803 -17.36 105.35 64.39
C ALA A 803 -16.41 106.46 63.91
N GLU A 804 -15.35 106.08 63.18
CA GLU A 804 -14.36 106.99 62.59
C GLU A 804 -14.96 107.88 61.49
N LEU A 805 -15.92 107.39 60.71
CA LEU A 805 -16.62 108.20 59.70
C LEU A 805 -17.44 109.35 60.32
N LYS A 806 -18.00 109.15 61.51
CA LYS A 806 -18.86 110.14 62.19
C LYS A 806 -18.06 111.32 62.73
N THR A 807 -16.87 111.10 63.28
CA THR A 807 -16.01 112.19 63.77
C THR A 807 -15.52 113.09 62.63
N VAL A 808 -15.16 112.52 61.47
CA VAL A 808 -14.74 113.28 60.28
C VAL A 808 -15.85 114.21 59.75
N GLN A 809 -17.12 113.81 59.85
CA GLN A 809 -18.25 114.66 59.45
C GLN A 809 -18.39 115.92 60.33
N GLU A 810 -18.08 115.83 61.64
CA GLU A 810 -18.07 117.00 62.54
C GLU A 810 -16.91 117.96 62.26
N GLU A 811 -15.80 117.49 61.69
CA GLU A 811 -14.68 118.35 61.28
C GLU A 811 -14.96 119.10 59.98
N LEU A 812 -15.64 118.46 59.02
CA LEU A 812 -16.02 119.06 57.74
C LEU A 812 -16.86 120.35 57.91
N GLY A 813 -17.72 120.40 58.93
CA GLY A 813 -18.50 121.60 59.28
C GLY A 813 -17.65 122.82 59.64
N LYS A 814 -16.45 122.61 60.19
CA LYS A 814 -15.54 123.67 60.68
C LYS A 814 -14.74 124.33 59.55
N LEU A 815 -14.68 123.72 58.36
CA LEU A 815 -13.81 124.15 57.26
C LEU A 815 -14.47 125.10 56.24
N ARG A 816 -15.80 125.24 56.25
CA ARG A 816 -16.54 126.11 55.32
C ARG A 816 -16.03 127.57 55.17
N PRO A 817 -15.58 128.31 56.23
CA PRO A 817 -15.08 129.67 56.02
C PRO A 817 -13.81 129.74 55.16
N LYS A 818 -12.96 128.70 55.16
CA LYS A 818 -11.75 128.63 54.32
C LYS A 818 -12.05 128.50 52.82
N VAL A 819 -13.27 128.12 52.44
CA VAL A 819 -13.65 127.99 51.02
C VAL A 819 -13.59 129.35 50.30
N LYS A 820 -13.92 130.45 50.99
CA LYS A 820 -13.80 131.81 50.42
C LYS A 820 -12.37 132.26 50.23
N GLU A 821 -11.46 131.83 51.11
CA GLU A 821 -10.02 132.07 50.99
C GLU A 821 -9.40 131.27 49.82
N LEU A 822 -10.00 130.12 49.48
CA LEU A 822 -9.63 129.32 48.32
C LEU A 822 -10.12 129.91 46.98
N GLU A 823 -11.20 130.71 46.96
CA GLU A 823 -11.72 131.36 45.74
C GLU A 823 -10.71 132.36 45.15
N GLU A 824 -9.96 133.08 45.98
CA GLU A 824 -8.86 133.94 45.53
C GLU A 824 -7.66 133.10 45.04
N GLN A 825 -7.37 131.98 45.71
CA GLN A 825 -6.30 131.06 45.30
C GLN A 825 -6.60 130.39 43.95
N VAL A 826 -7.87 130.14 43.61
CA VAL A 826 -8.29 129.67 42.27
C VAL A 826 -7.83 130.61 41.14
N HIS A 827 -7.71 131.92 41.38
CA HIS A 827 -7.20 132.86 40.36
C HIS A 827 -5.66 132.82 40.20
N LYS A 828 -4.93 132.30 41.19
CA LYS A 828 -3.51 131.97 41.06
C LYS A 828 -3.32 130.61 40.40
N LEU A 829 -4.04 129.59 40.89
CA LEU A 829 -4.09 128.23 40.33
C LEU A 829 -4.49 128.20 38.85
N LYS A 830 -5.30 129.16 38.36
CA LYS A 830 -5.61 129.28 36.92
C LYS A 830 -4.39 129.55 36.02
N ARG A 831 -3.31 130.15 36.53
CA ARG A 831 -2.05 130.36 35.79
C ARG A 831 -1.09 129.18 35.95
N GLU A 832 -1.07 128.58 37.12
CA GLU A 832 -0.34 127.32 37.37
C GLU A 832 -0.96 126.17 36.55
N LYS A 833 -2.28 126.21 36.30
CA LYS A 833 -3.02 125.29 35.43
C LYS A 833 -2.50 125.31 33.99
N THR A 834 -2.21 126.46 33.37
CA THR A 834 -1.76 126.48 31.97
C THR A 834 -0.37 125.88 31.81
N ALA A 835 0.56 126.18 32.73
CA ALA A 835 1.86 125.50 32.78
C ALA A 835 1.72 123.98 33.03
N ALA A 836 0.78 123.58 33.90
CA ALA A 836 0.47 122.18 34.13
C ALA A 836 -0.27 121.50 32.94
N GLN A 837 -0.90 122.25 32.03
CA GLN A 837 -1.46 121.73 30.79
C GLN A 837 -0.36 121.43 29.77
N GLU A 838 0.62 122.31 29.61
CA GLU A 838 1.82 122.05 28.78
C GLU A 838 2.60 120.83 29.32
N GLU A 839 2.76 120.72 30.64
CA GLU A 839 3.37 119.54 31.27
C GLU A 839 2.50 118.27 31.10
N ALA A 840 1.17 118.40 31.12
CA ALA A 840 0.25 117.29 30.88
C ALA A 840 0.23 116.83 29.41
N GLU A 841 0.41 117.73 28.45
CA GLU A 841 0.54 117.41 27.02
C GLU A 841 1.88 116.73 26.73
N PHE A 842 2.98 117.21 27.31
CA PHE A 842 4.26 116.51 27.26
C PHE A 842 4.19 115.11 27.90
N LYS A 843 3.52 114.99 29.06
CA LYS A 843 3.23 113.69 29.68
C LYS A 843 2.31 112.82 28.82
N ALA A 844 1.32 113.38 28.12
CA ALA A 844 0.46 112.63 27.21
C ALA A 844 1.23 112.09 25.99
N GLN A 845 2.19 112.85 25.46
CA GLN A 845 3.13 112.37 24.44
C GLN A 845 4.04 111.25 24.98
N GLN A 846 4.55 111.38 26.21
CA GLN A 846 5.29 110.31 26.88
C GLN A 846 4.43 109.06 27.13
N TYR A 847 3.18 109.22 27.55
CA TYR A 847 2.23 108.11 27.71
C TYR A 847 1.86 107.47 26.38
N SER A 848 1.72 108.24 25.30
CA SER A 848 1.49 107.72 23.94
C SER A 848 2.68 106.89 23.46
N ASN A 849 3.91 107.37 23.65
CA ASN A 849 5.14 106.64 23.34
C ASN A 849 5.28 105.36 24.21
N ALA A 850 5.06 105.47 25.51
CA ALA A 850 5.05 104.33 26.43
C ALA A 850 3.93 103.33 26.10
N GLN A 851 2.77 103.78 25.64
CA GLN A 851 1.66 102.95 25.20
C GLN A 851 1.98 102.25 23.87
N GLY A 852 2.70 102.91 22.95
CA GLY A 852 3.24 102.30 21.73
C GLY A 852 4.28 101.22 22.04
N LEU A 853 5.22 101.50 22.95
CA LEU A 853 6.17 100.51 23.46
C LEU A 853 5.47 99.34 24.17
N LEU A 854 4.44 99.62 24.98
CA LEU A 854 3.59 98.60 25.60
C LEU A 854 2.71 97.86 24.59
N SER A 855 2.39 98.42 23.42
CA SER A 855 1.81 97.65 22.31
C SER A 855 2.85 96.70 21.77
N SER A 856 4.00 97.22 21.32
CA SER A 856 5.09 96.40 20.77
C SER A 856 5.53 95.27 21.73
N MET A 857 5.56 95.51 23.05
CA MET A 857 5.80 94.47 24.06
C MET A 857 4.67 93.44 24.18
N ARG A 858 3.39 93.84 24.04
CA ARG A 858 2.25 92.90 23.96
C ARG A 858 2.27 92.12 22.64
N ASP A 859 2.63 92.76 21.54
CA ASP A 859 2.72 92.16 20.21
C ASP A 859 3.86 91.12 20.19
N GLN A 860 5.03 91.45 20.75
CA GLN A 860 6.11 90.49 21.04
C GLN A 860 5.68 89.38 22.01
N THR A 861 4.90 89.69 23.05
CA THR A 861 4.37 88.66 23.96
C THR A 861 3.38 87.73 23.26
N ALA A 862 2.59 88.24 22.31
CA ALA A 862 1.68 87.46 21.49
C ALA A 862 2.46 86.58 20.49
N GLU A 863 3.48 87.13 19.83
CA GLU A 863 4.37 86.39 18.93
C GLU A 863 5.10 85.26 19.68
N MET A 864 5.74 85.55 20.82
CA MET A 864 6.35 84.55 21.68
C MET A 864 5.32 83.52 22.20
N SER A 865 4.06 83.92 22.42
CA SER A 865 2.99 83.00 22.81
C SER A 865 2.52 82.11 21.65
N VAL A 866 2.57 82.59 20.40
CA VAL A 866 2.34 81.77 19.20
C VAL A 866 3.50 80.81 18.98
N GLN A 867 4.75 81.27 19.02
CA GLN A 867 5.93 80.41 18.92
C GLN A 867 5.95 79.31 20.00
N LEU A 868 5.56 79.64 21.25
CA LEU A 868 5.42 78.65 22.34
C LEU A 868 4.24 77.68 22.17
N LYS A 869 3.21 78.02 21.38
CA LYS A 869 2.14 77.08 21.01
C LYS A 869 2.57 76.20 19.85
N GLU A 870 3.25 76.76 18.86
CA GLU A 870 3.80 76.04 17.72
C GLU A 870 4.84 75.01 18.17
N SER A 871 5.79 75.40 19.03
CA SER A 871 6.77 74.47 19.60
C SER A 871 6.15 73.37 20.47
N LYS A 872 4.96 73.61 21.03
CA LYS A 872 4.19 72.59 21.76
C LYS A 872 3.47 71.65 20.82
N SER A 873 2.79 72.17 19.80
CA SER A 873 2.13 71.35 18.78
C SER A 873 3.14 70.49 18.01
N GLN A 874 4.36 70.99 17.77
CA GLN A 874 5.48 70.20 17.23
C GLN A 874 5.94 69.10 18.20
N ALA A 875 6.00 69.38 19.51
CA ALA A 875 6.34 68.37 20.52
C ALA A 875 5.23 67.32 20.68
N GLU A 876 3.96 67.73 20.68
CA GLU A 876 2.77 66.87 20.73
C GLU A 876 2.73 65.95 19.49
N SER A 877 3.00 66.48 18.29
CA SER A 877 3.14 65.68 17.05
C SER A 877 4.28 64.65 17.13
N LEU A 878 5.42 65.00 17.74
CA LEU A 878 6.54 64.08 17.93
C LEU A 878 6.25 63.03 19.03
N GLU A 879 5.45 63.37 20.05
CA GLU A 879 4.96 62.41 21.05
C GLU A 879 3.95 61.43 20.43
N GLU A 880 3.10 61.87 19.50
CA GLU A 880 2.21 61.02 18.71
C GLU A 880 2.98 60.08 17.77
N GLU A 881 3.97 60.59 17.01
CA GLU A 881 4.87 59.76 16.20
C GLU A 881 5.63 58.71 17.04
N LEU A 882 6.14 59.10 18.22
CA LEU A 882 6.80 58.18 19.14
C LEU A 882 5.83 57.14 19.74
N ALA A 883 4.56 57.48 19.93
CA ALA A 883 3.53 56.53 20.38
C ALA A 883 3.16 55.53 19.27
N GLU A 884 3.04 55.97 18.02
CA GLU A 884 2.84 55.12 16.85
C GLU A 884 4.04 54.16 16.64
N VAL A 885 5.28 54.66 16.69
CA VAL A 885 6.49 53.81 16.60
C VAL A 885 6.53 52.78 17.73
N GLN A 886 6.10 53.14 18.95
CA GLN A 886 5.97 52.17 20.06
C GLN A 886 4.85 51.15 19.82
N ARG A 887 3.73 51.55 19.23
CA ARG A 887 2.62 50.65 18.84
C ARG A 887 3.10 49.62 17.80
N LEU A 888 3.72 50.10 16.72
CA LEU A 888 4.27 49.27 15.64
C LEU A 888 5.38 48.33 16.16
N LEU A 889 6.24 48.79 17.08
CA LEU A 889 7.25 47.94 17.72
C LEU A 889 6.61 46.83 18.57
N GLN A 890 5.54 47.11 19.31
CA GLN A 890 4.81 46.09 20.06
C GLN A 890 4.10 45.09 19.15
N GLU A 891 3.54 45.54 18.03
CA GLU A 891 2.91 44.69 17.01
C GLU A 891 3.95 43.77 16.37
N ARG A 892 5.08 44.31 15.88
CA ARG A 892 6.22 43.52 15.39
C ARG A 892 6.80 42.57 16.44
N THR A 893 6.72 42.91 17.73
CA THR A 893 7.10 42.02 18.82
C THR A 893 6.12 40.85 18.96
N ARG A 894 4.81 41.11 18.93
CA ARG A 894 3.74 40.08 18.96
C ARG A 894 3.76 39.19 17.72
N GLU A 895 4.02 39.76 16.55
CA GLU A 895 4.27 39.03 15.29
C GLU A 895 5.51 38.13 15.41
N GLY A 896 6.61 38.67 15.96
CA GLY A 896 7.81 37.88 16.27
C GLY A 896 7.54 36.73 17.26
N GLU A 897 6.66 36.93 18.25
CA GLU A 897 6.27 35.89 19.20
C GLU A 897 5.34 34.84 18.60
N THR A 898 4.38 35.22 17.75
CA THR A 898 3.53 34.28 17.03
C THR A 898 4.30 33.49 15.98
N MET A 899 5.24 34.11 15.24
CA MET A 899 6.17 33.40 14.36
C MET A 899 7.07 32.42 15.13
N ARG A 900 7.67 32.84 16.27
CA ARG A 900 8.45 31.93 17.14
C ARG A 900 7.60 30.76 17.65
N ARG A 901 6.33 31.00 17.97
CA ARG A 901 5.40 29.94 18.38
C ARG A 901 5.06 28.99 17.24
N LEU A 902 4.77 29.51 16.04
CA LEU A 902 4.46 28.69 14.87
C LEU A 902 5.66 27.83 14.43
N LEU A 903 6.88 28.35 14.54
CA LEU A 903 8.11 27.58 14.34
C LEU A 903 8.25 26.47 15.40
N ALA A 904 8.07 26.79 16.69
CA ALA A 904 8.11 25.77 17.76
C ALA A 904 7.03 24.69 17.60
N ASP A 905 5.83 25.06 17.17
CA ASP A 905 4.72 24.15 16.82
C ASP A 905 5.08 23.24 15.63
N VAL A 906 5.79 23.75 14.61
CA VAL A 906 6.26 22.99 13.45
C VAL A 906 7.41 22.05 13.83
N ASP A 907 8.37 22.54 14.62
CA ASP A 907 9.46 21.74 15.16
C ASP A 907 8.92 20.62 16.06
N GLU A 908 7.95 20.89 16.94
CA GLU A 908 7.35 19.84 17.77
C GLU A 908 6.62 18.80 16.91
N ARG A 909 5.92 19.19 15.83
CA ARG A 909 5.30 18.25 14.89
C ARG A 909 6.35 17.41 14.14
N ALA A 910 7.46 18.02 13.73
CA ALA A 910 8.56 17.30 13.10
C ALA A 910 9.22 16.31 14.07
N ASP A 911 9.48 16.74 15.31
CA ASP A 911 10.14 15.94 16.34
C ASP A 911 9.21 14.83 16.89
N ASN A 912 7.89 15.09 16.98
CA ASN A 912 6.85 14.08 17.21
C ASN A 912 6.85 13.03 16.08
N LYS A 913 6.95 13.44 14.81
CA LYS A 913 7.05 12.52 13.66
C LYS A 913 8.37 11.73 13.65
N VAL A 914 9.48 12.35 14.05
CA VAL A 914 10.78 11.67 14.22
C VAL A 914 10.71 10.63 15.34
N ARG A 915 10.09 10.97 16.49
CA ARG A 915 9.89 10.04 17.61
C ARG A 915 8.94 8.89 17.24
N GLU A 916 7.86 9.16 16.49
CA GLU A 916 6.97 8.13 15.96
C GLU A 916 7.68 7.19 14.96
N MET A 917 8.51 7.75 14.06
CA MET A 917 9.30 6.96 13.11
C MET A 917 10.41 6.14 13.80
N ARG A 918 11.03 6.66 14.87
CA ARG A 918 11.96 5.88 15.72
C ARG A 918 11.23 4.74 16.42
N ALA A 919 10.09 5.00 17.07
CA ALA A 919 9.30 3.95 17.74
C ALA A 919 8.83 2.85 16.77
N ARG A 920 8.45 3.21 15.52
CA ARG A 920 8.17 2.22 14.46
C ARG A 920 9.40 1.38 14.10
N MET A 921 10.57 2.02 14.03
CA MET A 921 11.84 1.35 13.67
C MET A 921 12.33 0.44 14.80
N GLU A 922 12.21 0.88 16.06
CA GLU A 922 12.49 0.12 17.28
C GLU A 922 11.56 -1.10 17.38
N ALA A 923 10.25 -0.93 17.16
CA ALA A 923 9.30 -2.04 17.12
C ALA A 923 9.61 -3.06 16.01
N ALA A 924 9.97 -2.60 14.80
CA ALA A 924 10.38 -3.48 13.70
C ALA A 924 11.72 -4.20 13.97
N VAL A 925 12.62 -3.58 14.74
CA VAL A 925 13.86 -4.22 15.24
C VAL A 925 13.53 -5.27 16.31
N GLU A 926 12.64 -4.97 17.26
CA GLU A 926 12.18 -5.98 18.23
C GLU A 926 11.48 -7.17 17.57
N GLU A 927 10.65 -6.95 16.54
CA GLU A 927 10.02 -8.03 15.79
C GLU A 927 11.05 -8.86 15.01
N ARG A 928 12.05 -8.22 14.38
CA ARG A 928 13.19 -8.93 13.78
C ARG A 928 13.92 -9.79 14.82
N ASP A 929 14.25 -9.23 15.97
CA ASP A 929 15.08 -9.90 16.97
C ASP A 929 14.34 -11.07 17.64
N ARG A 930 13.03 -10.94 17.86
CA ARG A 930 12.16 -12.06 18.28
C ARG A 930 12.13 -13.17 17.22
N ILE A 931 12.00 -12.83 15.94
CA ILE A 931 12.03 -13.80 14.83
C ILE A 931 13.42 -14.45 14.71
N GLU A 932 14.50 -13.69 14.94
CA GLU A 932 15.87 -14.23 14.95
C GLU A 932 16.06 -15.21 16.11
N ASP A 933 15.60 -14.90 17.33
CA ASP A 933 15.63 -15.81 18.48
C ASP A 933 14.74 -17.05 18.30
N GLU A 934 13.53 -16.91 17.75
CA GLU A 934 12.67 -18.03 17.40
C GLU A 934 13.32 -18.92 16.32
N SER A 935 13.94 -18.32 15.29
CA SER A 935 14.65 -19.07 14.25
C SER A 935 15.91 -19.76 14.79
N SER A 936 16.66 -19.11 15.69
CA SER A 936 17.89 -19.65 16.27
C SER A 936 17.61 -20.77 17.27
N THR A 937 16.54 -20.65 18.06
CA THR A 937 16.08 -21.72 18.96
C THR A 937 15.48 -22.90 18.19
N LEU A 938 14.73 -22.66 17.12
CA LEU A 938 14.23 -23.70 16.22
C LEU A 938 15.38 -24.40 15.47
N ALA A 939 16.38 -23.66 15.00
CA ALA A 939 17.60 -24.23 14.42
C ALA A 939 18.35 -25.10 15.43
N ARG A 940 18.55 -24.62 16.68
CA ARG A 940 19.17 -25.40 17.77
C ARG A 940 18.38 -26.67 18.11
N ARG A 941 17.03 -26.65 18.06
CA ARG A 941 16.18 -27.84 18.21
C ARG A 941 16.41 -28.82 17.07
N LYS A 942 16.28 -28.37 15.81
CA LYS A 942 16.54 -29.22 14.63
C LYS A 942 17.95 -29.80 14.60
N THR A 943 18.98 -29.05 15.01
CA THR A 943 20.35 -29.59 15.12
C THR A 943 20.38 -30.79 16.06
N ARG A 944 19.85 -30.64 17.28
CA ARG A 944 19.75 -31.73 18.27
C ARG A 944 18.93 -32.91 17.76
N GLU A 945 17.79 -32.66 17.12
CA GLU A 945 16.97 -33.70 16.49
C GLU A 945 17.76 -34.46 15.40
N THR A 946 18.57 -33.77 14.59
CA THR A 946 19.46 -34.46 13.64
C THR A 946 20.62 -35.19 14.31
N GLU A 947 21.10 -34.74 15.47
CA GLU A 947 22.15 -35.41 16.24
C GLU A 947 21.60 -36.68 16.90
N ASP A 948 20.42 -36.63 17.50
CA ASP A 948 19.69 -37.79 18.01
C ASP A 948 19.39 -38.82 16.91
N LEU A 949 19.00 -38.36 15.72
CA LEU A 949 18.80 -39.23 14.56
C LEU A 949 20.12 -39.82 14.04
N LYS A 950 21.22 -39.06 14.03
CA LYS A 950 22.57 -39.57 13.70
C LYS A 950 23.11 -40.56 14.74
N LEU A 951 22.75 -40.40 16.02
CA LEU A 951 23.08 -41.35 17.08
C LEU A 951 22.30 -42.66 16.87
N LYS A 952 20.97 -42.57 16.76
CA LYS A 952 20.09 -43.72 16.46
C LYS A 952 20.53 -44.45 15.18
N LEU A 953 20.90 -43.74 14.12
CA LEU A 953 21.44 -44.33 12.90
C LEU A 953 22.76 -45.08 13.15
N LYS A 954 23.69 -44.51 13.92
CA LYS A 954 24.95 -45.18 14.30
C LYS A 954 24.74 -46.39 15.21
N ASP A 955 23.70 -46.38 16.04
CA ASP A 955 23.35 -47.51 16.91
C ASP A 955 22.68 -48.62 16.10
N LEU A 956 21.72 -48.30 15.22
CA LEU A 956 21.18 -49.25 14.25
C LEU A 956 22.27 -49.80 13.31
N GLU A 957 23.25 -48.99 12.88
CA GLU A 957 24.41 -49.47 12.14
C GLU A 957 25.27 -50.46 12.93
N ARG A 958 25.35 -50.33 14.27
CA ARG A 958 26.08 -51.27 15.14
C ARG A 958 25.27 -52.55 15.29
N GLU A 959 23.98 -52.46 15.54
CA GLU A 959 23.05 -53.59 15.62
C GLU A 959 23.02 -54.38 14.31
N VAL A 960 22.99 -53.72 13.15
CA VAL A 960 23.13 -54.38 11.85
C VAL A 960 24.48 -55.07 11.73
N LYS A 961 25.58 -54.44 12.16
CA LYS A 961 26.92 -55.06 12.12
C LYS A 961 27.04 -56.29 13.04
N THR A 962 26.46 -56.26 14.24
CA THR A 962 26.43 -57.43 15.14
C THR A 962 25.53 -58.53 14.57
N LEU A 963 24.34 -58.20 14.06
CA LEU A 963 23.44 -59.16 13.42
C LEU A 963 24.06 -59.79 12.16
N THR A 964 24.82 -59.03 11.35
CA THR A 964 25.58 -59.63 10.23
C THR A 964 26.68 -60.57 10.72
N HIS A 965 27.38 -60.22 11.81
CA HIS A 965 28.41 -61.09 12.37
C HIS A 965 27.81 -62.39 12.95
N GLU A 966 26.72 -62.30 13.71
CA GLU A 966 25.96 -63.44 14.21
C GLU A 966 25.44 -64.32 13.07
N ARG A 967 24.89 -63.71 12.01
CA ARG A 967 24.46 -64.40 10.79
C ARG A 967 25.61 -65.12 10.07
N ASP A 968 26.79 -64.50 10.01
CA ASP A 968 27.98 -65.09 9.39
C ASP A 968 28.57 -66.22 10.24
N GLU A 969 28.59 -66.09 11.58
CA GLU A 969 28.94 -67.20 12.48
C GLU A 969 27.93 -68.35 12.36
N LEU A 970 26.64 -68.06 12.23
CA LEU A 970 25.60 -69.08 12.01
C LEU A 970 25.77 -69.77 10.66
N GLU A 971 26.09 -69.06 9.58
CA GLU A 971 26.41 -69.68 8.28
C GLU A 971 27.70 -70.52 8.35
N GLN A 972 28.71 -70.10 9.12
CA GLN A 972 29.91 -70.90 9.36
C GLN A 972 29.59 -72.18 10.15
N ARG A 973 28.81 -72.08 11.24
CA ARG A 973 28.33 -73.24 12.00
C ARG A 973 27.49 -74.18 11.14
N GLU A 974 26.64 -73.65 10.26
CA GLU A 974 25.84 -74.45 9.33
C GLU A 974 26.72 -75.16 8.28
N LYS A 975 27.74 -74.48 7.74
CA LYS A 975 28.75 -75.10 6.85
C LYS A 975 29.55 -76.19 7.56
N GLU A 976 29.95 -75.98 8.81
CA GLU A 976 30.57 -77.05 9.60
C GLU A 976 29.61 -78.22 9.85
N TRP A 977 28.33 -77.97 10.12
CA TRP A 977 27.33 -79.03 10.30
C TRP A 977 27.03 -79.80 9.00
N ARG A 978 27.01 -79.13 7.85
CA ARG A 978 26.94 -79.78 6.53
C ARG A 978 28.19 -80.62 6.27
N ARG A 979 29.38 -80.06 6.46
CA ARG A 979 30.64 -80.82 6.36
C ARG A 979 30.68 -82.03 7.30
N ARG A 980 30.27 -81.89 8.56
CA ARG A 980 30.19 -83.03 9.51
C ARG A 980 29.18 -84.08 9.08
N ARG A 981 28.10 -83.69 8.41
CA ARG A 981 27.14 -84.62 7.80
C ARG A 981 27.76 -85.35 6.61
N GLU A 982 28.37 -84.62 5.67
CA GLU A 982 29.10 -85.18 4.52
C GLU A 982 30.23 -86.13 4.96
N GLU A 983 30.96 -85.79 6.03
CA GLU A 983 31.99 -86.65 6.62
C GLU A 983 31.39 -87.93 7.21
N LEU A 984 30.28 -87.85 7.95
CA LEU A 984 29.55 -89.01 8.50
C LEU A 984 28.91 -89.88 7.41
N GLU A 985 28.27 -89.27 6.42
CA GLU A 985 27.67 -89.91 5.25
C GLU A 985 28.74 -90.67 4.47
N SER A 986 29.92 -90.07 4.26
CA SER A 986 31.06 -90.77 3.66
C SER A 986 31.64 -91.90 4.53
N VAL A 987 31.37 -91.94 5.84
CA VAL A 987 31.75 -93.05 6.73
C VAL A 987 30.67 -94.14 6.72
N GLU A 988 29.40 -93.76 6.59
CA GLU A 988 28.27 -94.67 6.39
C GLU A 988 28.40 -95.40 5.04
N GLU A 989 28.65 -94.68 3.93
CA GLU A 989 28.97 -95.26 2.61
C GLU A 989 30.13 -96.27 2.68
N LYS A 990 31.21 -95.95 3.41
CA LYS A 990 32.36 -96.85 3.58
C LYS A 990 32.00 -98.07 4.43
N ALA A 991 31.22 -97.89 5.50
CA ALA A 991 30.76 -99.00 6.34
C ALA A 991 29.75 -99.91 5.60
N GLU A 992 28.93 -99.36 4.71
CA GLU A 992 28.07 -100.13 3.81
C GLU A 992 28.89 -100.88 2.75
N ALA A 993 29.88 -100.24 2.13
CA ALA A 993 30.80 -100.89 1.19
C ALA A 993 31.60 -102.02 1.86
N GLU A 994 32.18 -101.79 3.05
CA GLU A 994 32.83 -102.83 3.86
C GLU A 994 31.84 -103.94 4.26
N ALA A 995 30.58 -103.61 4.56
CA ALA A 995 29.55 -104.61 4.85
C ALA A 995 29.17 -105.44 3.61
N ASP A 996 29.17 -104.86 2.40
CA ASP A 996 28.95 -105.59 1.14
C ASP A 996 30.17 -106.39 0.68
N GLU A 997 31.40 -105.93 0.94
CA GLU A 997 32.61 -106.75 0.83
C GLU A 997 32.57 -107.93 1.82
N LEU A 998 32.09 -107.72 3.05
CA LEU A 998 31.87 -108.80 4.02
C LEU A 998 30.73 -109.74 3.62
N ARG A 999 29.64 -109.25 3.01
CA ARG A 999 28.55 -110.09 2.47
C ARG A 999 29.01 -110.91 1.26
N THR A 1000 29.78 -110.31 0.35
CA THR A 1000 30.29 -110.99 -0.85
C THR A 1000 31.38 -111.99 -0.51
N THR A 1001 32.34 -111.66 0.36
CA THR A 1001 33.31 -112.64 0.89
C THR A 1001 32.63 -113.74 1.70
N ALA A 1002 31.60 -113.45 2.49
CA ALA A 1002 30.80 -114.49 3.15
C ALA A 1002 30.04 -115.38 2.15
N SER A 1003 29.58 -114.85 1.02
CA SER A 1003 28.95 -115.65 -0.05
C SER A 1003 29.96 -116.50 -0.84
N GLN A 1004 31.18 -115.99 -1.06
CA GLN A 1004 32.29 -116.75 -1.61
C GLN A 1004 32.74 -117.86 -0.66
N LEU A 1005 32.80 -117.60 0.65
CA LEU A 1005 33.10 -118.62 1.66
C LEU A 1005 31.99 -119.68 1.77
N ARG A 1006 30.70 -119.30 1.62
CA ARG A 1006 29.59 -120.27 1.53
C ARG A 1006 29.69 -121.14 0.29
N THR A 1007 29.88 -120.55 -0.90
CA THR A 1007 30.00 -121.33 -2.15
C THR A 1007 31.27 -122.18 -2.19
N ALA A 1008 32.38 -121.73 -1.59
CA ALA A 1008 33.58 -122.53 -1.39
C ALA A 1008 33.35 -123.67 -0.38
N LEU A 1009 32.58 -123.43 0.69
CA LEU A 1009 32.17 -124.46 1.65
C LEU A 1009 31.29 -125.50 0.94
N ASP A 1010 30.24 -125.11 0.22
CA ASP A 1010 29.36 -125.99 -0.56
C ASP A 1010 30.15 -126.82 -1.59
N ALA A 1011 31.11 -126.20 -2.28
CA ALA A 1011 32.01 -126.89 -3.20
C ALA A 1011 32.92 -127.90 -2.47
N SER A 1012 33.45 -127.55 -1.30
CA SER A 1012 34.25 -128.46 -0.47
C SER A 1012 33.43 -129.61 0.11
N GLU A 1013 32.19 -129.36 0.57
CA GLU A 1013 31.28 -130.42 1.01
C GLU A 1013 30.88 -131.32 -0.16
N LYS A 1014 30.67 -130.77 -1.36
CA LYS A 1014 30.44 -131.55 -2.58
C LYS A 1014 31.66 -132.42 -2.90
N GLN A 1015 32.87 -131.87 -2.82
CA GLN A 1015 34.11 -132.63 -2.99
C GLN A 1015 34.25 -133.74 -1.94
N VAL A 1016 33.91 -133.47 -0.67
CA VAL A 1016 33.85 -134.49 0.39
C VAL A 1016 32.82 -135.57 0.04
N ARG A 1017 31.59 -135.21 -0.34
CA ARG A 1017 30.55 -136.16 -0.76
C ARG A 1017 30.97 -136.99 -1.98
N ASP A 1018 31.70 -136.41 -2.93
CA ASP A 1018 32.19 -137.12 -4.11
C ASP A 1018 33.41 -138.01 -3.77
N VAL A 1019 34.29 -137.60 -2.85
CA VAL A 1019 35.34 -138.46 -2.26
C VAL A 1019 34.74 -139.57 -1.39
N GLU A 1020 33.60 -139.33 -0.73
CA GLU A 1020 32.85 -140.35 0.01
C GLU A 1020 32.18 -141.35 -0.92
N LYS A 1021 31.62 -140.90 -2.06
CA LYS A 1021 31.18 -141.79 -3.15
C LYS A 1021 32.36 -142.60 -3.69
N GLN A 1022 33.51 -141.98 -3.98
CA GLN A 1022 34.71 -142.70 -4.42
C GLN A 1022 35.22 -143.68 -3.34
N ARG A 1023 35.13 -143.34 -2.06
CA ARG A 1023 35.43 -144.27 -0.95
C ARG A 1023 34.38 -145.38 -0.81
N ALA A 1024 33.12 -145.13 -1.13
CA ALA A 1024 32.07 -146.15 -1.19
C ALA A 1024 32.27 -147.07 -2.40
N GLU A 1025 32.64 -146.53 -3.56
CA GLU A 1025 33.03 -147.27 -4.77
C GLU A 1025 34.28 -148.12 -4.50
N LEU A 1026 35.32 -147.55 -3.87
CA LEU A 1026 36.53 -148.29 -3.46
C LEU A 1026 36.24 -149.33 -2.38
N ARG A 1027 35.30 -149.09 -1.45
CA ARG A 1027 34.81 -150.12 -0.52
C ARG A 1027 34.03 -151.20 -1.26
N ARG A 1028 33.16 -150.87 -2.20
CA ARG A 1028 32.41 -151.80 -3.06
C ARG A 1028 33.35 -152.65 -3.91
N MET A 1029 34.41 -152.05 -4.45
CA MET A 1029 35.48 -152.72 -5.19
C MET A 1029 36.38 -153.56 -4.26
N LEU A 1030 36.66 -153.11 -3.03
CA LEU A 1030 37.32 -153.93 -2.00
C LEU A 1030 36.42 -155.04 -1.48
N GLU A 1031 35.10 -154.90 -1.54
CA GLU A 1031 34.12 -155.91 -1.14
C GLU A 1031 33.84 -156.90 -2.27
N GLU A 1032 33.86 -156.47 -3.53
CA GLU A 1032 34.02 -157.36 -4.68
C GLU A 1032 35.35 -158.11 -4.63
N ALA A 1033 36.46 -157.41 -4.37
CA ALA A 1033 37.78 -158.04 -4.24
C ALA A 1033 37.82 -158.98 -3.02
N ARG A 1034 37.17 -158.64 -1.91
CA ARG A 1034 36.98 -159.54 -0.76
C ARG A 1034 35.99 -160.65 -1.03
N GLN A 1035 35.00 -160.50 -1.91
CA GLN A 1035 34.09 -161.58 -2.32
C GLN A 1035 34.78 -162.53 -3.31
N ARG A 1036 35.64 -162.02 -4.20
CA ARG A 1036 36.55 -162.82 -5.03
C ARG A 1036 37.56 -163.53 -4.13
N TYR A 1037 38.18 -162.81 -3.19
CA TYR A 1037 39.09 -163.36 -2.20
C TYR A 1037 38.36 -164.24 -1.17
N GLU A 1038 37.05 -164.13 -0.96
CA GLU A 1038 36.26 -165.05 -0.11
C GLU A 1038 35.71 -166.24 -0.88
N LYS A 1039 35.56 -166.17 -2.21
CA LYS A 1039 35.40 -167.36 -3.04
C LYS A 1039 36.72 -168.13 -2.99
N VAL A 1040 37.81 -167.50 -3.44
CA VAL A 1040 39.18 -168.06 -3.33
C VAL A 1040 39.55 -168.44 -1.90
N SER A 1041 39.11 -167.73 -0.86
CA SER A 1041 39.34 -168.10 0.55
C SER A 1041 38.30 -169.08 1.12
N LYS A 1042 37.18 -169.37 0.46
CA LYS A 1042 36.34 -170.55 0.78
C LYS A 1042 36.92 -171.79 0.09
N ASP A 1043 37.44 -171.63 -1.13
CA ASP A 1043 38.27 -172.61 -1.83
C ASP A 1043 39.60 -172.87 -1.09
N LEU A 1044 40.15 -171.86 -0.39
CA LEU A 1044 41.34 -171.99 0.46
C LEU A 1044 41.01 -172.38 1.91
N LYS A 1045 39.82 -172.08 2.47
CA LYS A 1045 39.43 -172.49 3.85
C LYS A 1045 38.79 -173.87 3.90
N SER A 1046 38.28 -174.41 2.79
CA SER A 1046 38.05 -175.84 2.65
C SER A 1046 39.36 -176.63 2.74
N VAL A 1047 40.47 -176.05 2.26
CA VAL A 1047 41.84 -176.58 2.38
C VAL A 1047 42.52 -176.23 3.73
N GLN A 1048 42.27 -175.03 4.25
CA GLN A 1048 42.95 -174.45 5.43
C GLN A 1048 41.99 -174.26 6.61
N THR A 1049 41.28 -175.33 6.96
CA THR A 1049 40.58 -175.45 8.24
C THR A 1049 41.61 -175.63 9.36
N LYS A 1050 41.90 -174.57 10.14
CA LYS A 1050 42.28 -174.54 11.60
C LYS A 1050 42.97 -173.21 11.98
N LEU A 1051 42.60 -172.66 13.16
CA LEU A 1051 43.33 -171.64 13.97
C LEU A 1051 43.54 -170.24 13.30
N VAL A 1052 43.43 -169.05 13.91
CA VAL A 1052 42.97 -168.47 15.21
C VAL A 1052 42.39 -167.07 14.80
N ALA A 1053 41.19 -166.58 15.13
CA ALA A 1053 40.45 -166.39 16.39
C ALA A 1053 40.86 -165.15 17.24
N ASN A 1054 40.19 -164.01 16.99
CA ASN A 1054 40.08 -162.72 17.74
C ASN A 1054 41.37 -161.94 18.17
N SER A 1055 41.44 -160.60 18.16
CA SER A 1055 40.51 -159.45 18.01
C SER A 1055 39.64 -159.01 19.20
N SER A 1056 40.01 -157.87 19.82
CA SER A 1056 39.17 -156.83 20.46
C SER A 1056 39.94 -155.49 20.35
N ARG A 1057 39.41 -154.31 19.97
CA ARG A 1057 38.21 -153.53 20.41
C ARG A 1057 38.40 -153.00 21.84
N SER A 1058 38.39 -151.69 22.10
CA SER A 1058 37.33 -150.68 21.86
C SER A 1058 37.89 -149.31 21.41
N SER A 1059 37.12 -148.21 21.24
CA SER A 1059 35.79 -147.97 20.62
C SER A 1059 35.47 -146.45 20.66
N PHE A 1060 35.09 -145.86 19.51
CA PHE A 1060 34.33 -144.58 19.28
C PHE A 1060 34.67 -143.33 20.14
N ASP A 1061 35.12 -142.19 19.59
CA ASP A 1061 34.48 -141.28 18.60
C ASP A 1061 33.46 -140.30 19.21
N SER A 1062 33.68 -139.00 18.97
CA SER A 1062 32.61 -138.00 18.86
C SER A 1062 33.11 -136.73 18.14
N VAL A 1063 32.66 -136.56 16.89
CA VAL A 1063 32.74 -135.37 16.02
C VAL A 1063 32.30 -134.10 16.80
N ARG A 1064 32.99 -132.94 16.70
CA ARG A 1064 32.77 -131.96 15.61
C ARG A 1064 33.88 -130.89 15.47
N SER A 1065 34.13 -130.52 14.21
CA SER A 1065 34.83 -129.29 13.75
C SER A 1065 34.36 -128.04 14.51
N GLY A 1066 35.23 -127.08 14.87
CA GLY A 1066 35.97 -126.20 13.96
C GLY A 1066 35.47 -124.75 14.15
N SER A 1067 36.17 -123.67 13.81
CA SER A 1067 37.40 -123.51 13.03
C SER A 1067 38.48 -122.77 13.83
N ASN A 1068 39.76 -122.97 13.52
CA ASN A 1068 40.89 -122.32 14.20
C ASN A 1068 41.76 -121.54 13.19
N GLY A 1069 41.85 -120.22 13.37
CA GLY A 1069 42.54 -119.28 12.48
C GLY A 1069 43.76 -118.60 13.11
N SER A 1070 44.68 -119.38 13.67
CA SER A 1070 46.05 -119.00 14.07
C SER A 1070 46.25 -117.75 14.97
N PRO A 1071 46.29 -117.93 16.31
CA PRO A 1071 46.89 -116.97 17.24
C PRO A 1071 48.35 -117.32 17.60
N ALA A 1072 49.23 -116.32 17.73
CA ALA A 1072 50.40 -116.27 18.63
C ALA A 1072 51.04 -114.86 18.58
N ALA A 1073 51.23 -114.03 19.61
CA ALA A 1073 51.16 -114.05 21.08
C ALA A 1073 52.54 -113.87 21.78
N GLY A 1074 52.53 -113.09 22.88
CA GLY A 1074 53.70 -112.64 23.65
C GLY A 1074 54.06 -111.18 23.35
N GLY A 1075 54.05 -110.23 24.30
CA GLY A 1075 53.80 -110.28 25.75
C GLY A 1075 54.77 -109.32 26.44
N THR A 1076 54.37 -108.14 26.95
CA THR A 1076 53.82 -107.90 28.31
C THR A 1076 54.73 -108.33 29.47
N PRO A 1077 54.74 -107.66 30.64
CA PRO A 1077 53.86 -106.57 31.08
C PRO A 1077 54.59 -105.19 31.00
N ASP A 1078 54.07 -104.05 31.49
CA ASP A 1078 52.85 -103.79 32.26
C ASP A 1078 52.22 -102.43 31.90
N THR A 1079 50.95 -102.25 32.27
CA THR A 1079 50.21 -100.97 32.23
C THR A 1079 49.49 -100.60 33.53
N VAL A 1080 49.30 -101.54 34.49
CA VAL A 1080 48.50 -101.28 35.71
C VAL A 1080 49.33 -100.56 36.77
N TYR A 1081 50.55 -101.01 37.04
CA TYR A 1081 51.51 -100.38 37.94
C TYR A 1081 51.89 -98.96 37.46
N LEU A 1082 52.10 -98.81 36.15
CA LEU A 1082 52.37 -97.51 35.52
C LEU A 1082 51.19 -96.54 35.70
N LYS A 1083 49.95 -97.02 35.51
CA LYS A 1083 48.73 -96.22 35.73
C LYS A 1083 48.63 -95.74 37.19
N THR A 1084 48.92 -96.60 38.17
CA THR A 1084 48.90 -96.23 39.59
C THR A 1084 49.95 -95.15 39.92
N ILE A 1085 51.18 -95.29 39.43
CA ILE A 1085 52.25 -94.30 39.66
C ILE A 1085 51.93 -92.94 39.01
N LEU A 1086 51.37 -92.94 37.80
CA LEU A 1086 50.93 -91.71 37.13
C LEU A 1086 49.75 -91.03 37.86
N LEU A 1087 48.84 -91.79 38.45
CA LEU A 1087 47.76 -91.24 39.30
C LEU A 1087 48.33 -90.59 40.57
N GLN A 1088 49.22 -91.29 41.28
CA GLN A 1088 49.88 -90.80 42.49
C GLN A 1088 50.63 -89.47 42.25
N PHE A 1089 51.31 -89.36 41.10
CA PHE A 1089 52.03 -88.15 40.68
C PHE A 1089 51.09 -86.95 40.37
N LEU A 1090 49.90 -87.21 39.83
CA LEU A 1090 48.90 -86.18 39.54
C LEU A 1090 48.11 -85.74 40.78
N GLU A 1091 47.93 -86.61 41.76
CA GLU A 1091 47.21 -86.34 43.01
C GLU A 1091 48.02 -85.49 44.02
N GLN A 1092 49.33 -85.74 44.12
CA GLN A 1092 50.20 -85.10 45.11
C GLN A 1092 50.39 -83.60 44.83
N LYS A 1093 49.82 -82.71 45.65
CA LYS A 1093 49.73 -81.25 45.35
C LYS A 1093 51.01 -80.42 45.56
N ASP A 1094 52.06 -80.96 46.17
CA ASP A 1094 53.30 -80.20 46.43
C ASP A 1094 54.28 -80.29 45.25
N THR A 1095 54.52 -79.14 44.61
CA THR A 1095 55.42 -78.96 43.46
C THR A 1095 56.85 -79.41 43.73
N LYS A 1096 57.35 -79.29 44.98
CA LYS A 1096 58.70 -79.71 45.36
C LYS A 1096 58.84 -81.24 45.39
N LEU A 1097 57.79 -81.95 45.81
CA LEU A 1097 57.74 -83.41 45.79
C LEU A 1097 57.57 -83.96 44.36
N ARG A 1098 56.74 -83.31 43.52
CA ARG A 1098 56.66 -83.66 42.09
C ARG A 1098 58.03 -83.57 41.40
N ALA A 1099 58.80 -82.53 41.66
CA ALA A 1099 60.12 -82.33 41.07
C ALA A 1099 61.12 -83.46 41.44
N GLN A 1100 61.01 -84.04 42.64
CA GLN A 1100 61.85 -85.17 43.07
C GLN A 1100 61.47 -86.51 42.43
N LEU A 1101 60.26 -86.66 41.89
CA LEU A 1101 59.78 -87.88 41.24
C LEU A 1101 60.13 -87.98 39.74
N VAL A 1102 60.47 -86.87 39.08
CA VAL A 1102 60.81 -86.85 37.64
C VAL A 1102 61.97 -87.82 37.28
N PRO A 1103 63.07 -87.90 38.05
CA PRO A 1103 64.17 -88.85 37.75
C PRO A 1103 63.79 -90.33 37.98
N VAL A 1104 62.69 -90.60 38.70
CA VAL A 1104 62.16 -91.96 38.89
C VAL A 1104 61.27 -92.36 37.72
N LEU A 1105 60.38 -91.45 37.28
CA LEU A 1105 59.60 -91.60 36.05
C LEU A 1105 60.51 -91.81 34.83
N GLY A 1106 61.59 -91.03 34.70
CA GLY A 1106 62.56 -91.18 33.62
C GLY A 1106 63.25 -92.56 33.58
N LYS A 1107 63.42 -93.22 34.74
CA LYS A 1107 63.96 -94.59 34.81
C LYS A 1107 62.94 -95.68 34.46
N LEU A 1108 61.65 -95.49 34.76
CA LEU A 1108 60.60 -96.42 34.33
C LEU A 1108 60.28 -96.30 32.84
N LEU A 1109 60.24 -95.06 32.32
CA LEU A 1109 59.80 -94.74 30.95
C LEU A 1109 60.94 -94.58 29.93
N ARG A 1110 62.21 -94.69 30.38
CA ARG A 1110 63.43 -94.46 29.58
C ARG A 1110 63.45 -93.09 28.88
N PHE A 1111 63.28 -92.03 29.65
CA PHE A 1111 63.42 -90.65 29.13
C PHE A 1111 64.88 -90.29 28.88
N ASP A 1112 65.11 -89.57 27.78
CA ASP A 1112 66.39 -88.93 27.51
C ASP A 1112 66.56 -87.63 28.33
N LYS A 1113 67.82 -87.20 28.47
CA LYS A 1113 68.23 -86.07 29.31
C LYS A 1113 67.57 -84.73 28.94
N THR A 1114 67.13 -84.60 27.69
CA THR A 1114 66.33 -83.46 27.20
C THR A 1114 64.89 -83.49 27.68
N ASP A 1115 64.31 -84.67 27.85
CA ASP A 1115 62.90 -84.82 28.21
C ASP A 1115 62.72 -84.77 29.73
N GLU A 1116 63.71 -85.24 30.50
CA GLU A 1116 63.81 -84.95 31.94
C GLU A 1116 63.77 -83.43 32.22
N GLN A 1117 64.49 -82.62 31.43
CA GLN A 1117 64.46 -81.15 31.54
C GLN A 1117 63.11 -80.55 31.11
N LYS A 1118 62.45 -81.06 30.06
CA LYS A 1118 61.09 -80.64 29.68
C LYS A 1118 60.09 -80.93 30.79
N TRP A 1119 60.15 -82.11 31.40
CA TRP A 1119 59.28 -82.50 32.51
C TRP A 1119 59.53 -81.68 33.78
N GLN A 1120 60.78 -81.38 34.13
CA GLN A 1120 61.10 -80.48 35.24
C GLN A 1120 60.48 -79.08 35.04
N LYS A 1121 60.56 -78.51 33.82
CA LYS A 1121 59.90 -77.24 33.48
C LYS A 1121 58.38 -77.33 33.50
N ALA A 1122 57.81 -78.40 32.96
CA ALA A 1122 56.37 -78.63 32.97
C ALA A 1122 55.83 -78.70 34.42
N VAL A 1123 56.51 -79.42 35.31
CA VAL A 1123 56.16 -79.49 36.74
C VAL A 1123 56.23 -78.12 37.43
N GLN A 1124 57.24 -77.29 37.11
CA GLN A 1124 57.36 -75.94 37.65
C GLN A 1124 56.25 -74.98 37.18
N HIS A 1125 55.60 -75.25 36.04
CA HIS A 1125 54.51 -74.42 35.51
C HIS A 1125 53.11 -74.92 35.86
N ILE A 1126 52.95 -76.00 36.64
CA ILE A 1126 51.66 -76.40 37.22
C ILE A 1126 51.44 -75.63 38.53
N GLU A 1127 51.26 -74.31 38.41
CA GLU A 1127 50.66 -73.51 39.47
C GLU A 1127 49.14 -73.50 39.28
N VAL A 1128 48.42 -73.96 40.30
CA VAL A 1128 46.94 -74.03 40.30
C VAL A 1128 46.39 -72.66 40.68
N LYS A 1129 45.36 -72.23 39.94
CA LYS A 1129 44.59 -71.01 40.18
C LYS A 1129 43.37 -71.28 41.06
#